data_AF-A0A8K0X8D3-F1
#
_entry.id   AF-A0A8K0X8D3-F1
#
_cell.length_a   1.000
_cell.length_b   1.000
_cell.length_c   1.000
_cell.angle_alpha   90.00
_cell.angle_beta   90.00
_cell.angle_gamma   90.00
#
_symmetry.space_group_name_H-M   'P 1'
#
loop_
_entity.id
_entity.type
_entity.pdbx_description
1 polymer ?
#
loop_
_entity_poly.entity_id
_entity_poly.type
_entity_poly.pdbx_seq_one_letter_code
_entity_poly.pdbx_strand_id
1 'polypeptide(L)'
;MGSVTTSWEAKTLGVRQILRDSLNPDWLLPVDKLPPKSQKNVSTFIETSGALTSRELEITTKTAVALVADMAAGSLSAVETVTAFLKRAHVAHQLTNFATEFMVKDALDAAKELDEYYEATGKLVGPLHGLPISTKEHIGLKGRIVHSGYVAWTDNVVDEDALIVKLAKKAGAVFHVRTNEPQIVMHLDCSNPIHGTTVNPHNRDLTCGGSSGGEGVSLGLRCAVIGLGTDVGGSVRVPAAFCGSSGLKTTSLRNPYGGICLPGLGHESVRCVVSPLANSIGDIALFEDAILGMTPWETETSLVPLPWRKLSDPAPRDLTIGVIWDDGVVHPHPPVTRALRMAVDKLRGAGCNVVDWEPYQHAEAGKLIMALYFPDGGATQWDLLNEGGEPVAHLTKVTLGPSKGVPMSFPELWSSNNRRDNYRDKYNQLMRERGVDLILSPAYVGAAAVCGQAEYFHYTSIWNILDQPSITFQTGVKVDPAVDVVDTAYKPRSEVDAREYNEYDAATFEGAPIALQLTGKRYRDEEVTTSHTSTSSAFPLSPACPNLACTGTFAPDELGLAHHYHTVFSKLLLLPSADPGDTAAFTASMSDLMMRSDGVRSAVLAAAAANRSALSSIQSYQNLSLGYYDKTVKYVSSALGKLDRSGPSRDLAMAVTFLYVYDLWGQDPSLDARNHVTGAINLMKLRYHHVSSTSPPMPAWERVVAESVIYQAFYLAIRRPLSPDFDLDPDFFEDGIGLDRFVPVCTASTQASPILGLPLQLYFLIVAVVKANKLQGEQRTNRLRELREEVNLWEQRIETPADDDSTYDFTKDAMDLFVLATSLLLDHCAQPLDHGGASQGQPPWQVQHMLRIFQRPGSCELWSGCYLGAWPVLIMGYAVHGEAQISPVRAVLARMMTRTGYGELKRISEELEGLWARQTFGC
;
A
#
# COMPACT_ATOMS: atom_id res chain seq x y z
N MET A 1 -50.88 41.13 -5.90
CA MET A 1 -50.79 39.77 -5.35
C MET A 1 -49.43 39.67 -4.71
N GLY A 2 -49.36 39.59 -3.37
CA GLY A 2 -48.10 39.45 -2.67
C GLY A 2 -47.48 38.10 -3.00
N SER A 3 -46.24 38.11 -3.49
CA SER A 3 -45.44 36.89 -3.69
C SER A 3 -45.36 36.16 -2.35
N VAL A 4 -45.92 34.95 -2.28
CA VAL A 4 -45.72 34.06 -1.14
C VAL A 4 -44.28 33.57 -1.25
N THR A 5 -43.38 34.18 -0.49
CA THR A 5 -41.99 33.74 -0.38
C THR A 5 -41.97 32.33 0.23
N THR A 6 -41.61 31.32 -0.56
CA THR A 6 -41.44 29.95 -0.08
C THR A 6 -40.37 29.91 1.01
N SER A 7 -40.67 29.31 2.17
CA SER A 7 -39.72 29.24 3.28
C SER A 7 -38.45 28.48 2.89
N TRP A 8 -37.33 28.79 3.54
CA TRP A 8 -36.06 28.11 3.26
C TRP A 8 -36.19 26.59 3.49
N GLU A 9 -36.95 26.16 4.51
CA GLU A 9 -37.19 24.73 4.78
C GLU A 9 -37.84 24.04 3.58
N ALA A 10 -38.85 24.68 2.97
CA ALA A 10 -39.56 24.14 1.82
C ALA A 10 -38.65 24.00 0.59
N LYS A 11 -37.73 24.96 0.37
CA LYS A 11 -36.72 24.87 -0.71
C LYS A 11 -35.79 23.68 -0.54
N THR A 12 -35.41 23.33 0.69
CA THR A 12 -34.50 22.19 0.97
C THR A 12 -35.16 20.81 0.85
N LEU A 13 -36.49 20.71 0.80
CA LEU A 13 -37.19 19.41 0.84
C LEU A 13 -36.82 18.51 -0.34
N GLY A 14 -36.65 19.08 -1.55
CA GLY A 14 -36.28 18.32 -2.74
C GLY A 14 -34.89 17.67 -2.59
N VAL A 15 -33.90 18.43 -2.15
CA VAL A 15 -32.53 17.94 -1.93
C VAL A 15 -32.48 16.87 -0.83
N ARG A 16 -33.21 17.06 0.28
CA ARG A 16 -33.33 16.04 1.33
C ARG A 16 -34.04 14.77 0.84
N GLN A 17 -34.99 14.91 -0.08
CA GLN A 17 -35.68 13.78 -0.67
C GLN A 17 -34.74 12.95 -1.55
N ILE A 18 -33.88 13.60 -2.35
CA ILE A 18 -32.85 12.94 -3.16
C ILE A 18 -31.95 12.06 -2.28
N LEU A 19 -31.44 12.59 -1.17
CA LEU A 19 -30.64 11.80 -0.22
C LEU A 19 -31.42 10.57 0.28
N ARG A 20 -32.67 10.76 0.73
CA ARG A 20 -33.50 9.67 1.25
C ARG A 20 -33.77 8.58 0.21
N ASP A 21 -34.08 8.97 -1.02
CA ASP A 21 -34.39 8.05 -2.11
C ASP A 21 -33.15 7.34 -2.66
N SER A 22 -31.98 7.94 -2.47
CA SER A 22 -30.70 7.37 -2.89
C SER A 22 -30.19 6.24 -1.98
N LEU A 23 -30.69 6.14 -0.76
CA LEU A 23 -30.30 5.10 0.20
C LEU A 23 -30.92 3.76 -0.17
N ASN A 24 -30.12 2.71 -0.22
CA ASN A 24 -30.60 1.34 -0.32
C ASN A 24 -31.04 0.80 1.06
N PRO A 25 -32.33 0.50 1.29
CA PRO A 25 -32.82 0.02 2.58
C PRO A 25 -32.17 -1.29 3.05
N ASP A 26 -31.76 -2.16 2.12
CA ASP A 26 -31.16 -3.46 2.43
C ASP A 26 -29.74 -3.33 3.01
N TRP A 27 -29.11 -2.16 2.89
CA TRP A 27 -27.77 -1.89 3.37
C TRP A 27 -27.76 -1.07 4.67
N LEU A 28 -28.94 -0.67 5.16
CA LEU A 28 -29.08 0.07 6.41
C LEU A 28 -29.21 -0.88 7.60
N LEU A 29 -28.58 -0.51 8.70
CA LEU A 29 -28.82 -1.14 9.98
C LEU A 29 -30.19 -0.73 10.55
N PRO A 30 -30.94 -1.67 11.15
CA PRO A 30 -32.10 -1.35 11.97
C PRO A 30 -31.73 -0.36 13.09
N VAL A 31 -32.66 0.53 13.45
CA VAL A 31 -32.44 1.60 14.43
C VAL A 31 -32.01 1.05 15.80
N ASP A 32 -32.55 -0.10 16.20
CA ASP A 32 -32.20 -0.80 17.45
C ASP A 32 -30.79 -1.40 17.46
N LYS A 33 -30.17 -1.56 16.28
CA LYS A 33 -28.78 -2.02 16.13
C LYS A 33 -27.76 -0.88 16.01
N LEU A 34 -28.22 0.37 15.89
CA LEU A 34 -27.31 1.53 15.85
C LEU A 34 -26.73 1.82 17.24
N PRO A 35 -25.50 2.37 17.33
CA PRO A 35 -24.90 2.68 18.61
C PRO A 35 -25.70 3.79 19.32
N PRO A 36 -25.93 3.67 20.64
CA PRO A 36 -26.68 4.66 21.40
C PRO A 36 -25.98 6.02 21.35
N LYS A 37 -26.72 7.13 21.48
CA LYS A 37 -26.15 8.50 21.42
C LYS A 37 -25.03 8.76 22.45
N SER A 38 -24.98 7.99 23.52
CA SER A 38 -23.92 8.03 24.54
C SER A 38 -22.57 7.50 24.04
N GLN A 39 -22.55 6.58 23.07
CA GLN A 39 -21.31 6.07 22.49
C GLN A 39 -20.70 7.12 21.55
N LYS A 40 -19.68 7.84 22.01
CA LYS A 40 -19.11 8.94 21.23
C LYS A 40 -18.24 8.46 20.08
N ASN A 41 -17.41 7.45 20.31
CA ASN A 41 -16.56 6.88 19.28
C ASN A 41 -17.29 5.77 18.51
N VAL A 42 -17.40 5.96 17.19
CA VAL A 42 -17.99 5.02 16.24
C VAL A 42 -17.03 4.65 15.11
N SER A 43 -15.75 5.01 15.23
CA SER A 43 -14.71 4.82 14.19
C SER A 43 -14.44 3.37 13.82
N THR A 44 -14.74 2.42 14.72
CA THR A 44 -14.60 0.98 14.50
C THR A 44 -15.94 0.23 14.53
N PHE A 45 -17.05 0.97 14.52
CA PHE A 45 -18.38 0.37 14.70
C PHE A 45 -18.75 -0.51 13.51
N ILE A 46 -18.45 -0.08 12.29
CA ILE A 46 -18.84 -0.79 11.07
C ILE A 46 -18.25 -2.21 11.06
N GLU A 47 -16.98 -2.36 11.45
CA GLU A 47 -16.25 -3.63 11.53
C GLU A 47 -16.89 -4.63 12.50
N THR A 48 -17.56 -4.14 13.54
CA THR A 48 -18.13 -4.97 14.62
C THR A 48 -19.65 -5.10 14.54
N SER A 49 -20.30 -4.32 13.67
CA SER A 49 -21.76 -4.23 13.55
C SER A 49 -22.42 -5.46 12.90
N GLY A 50 -21.64 -6.26 12.17
CA GLY A 50 -22.16 -7.34 11.31
C GLY A 50 -22.88 -6.86 10.05
N ALA A 51 -22.80 -5.57 9.71
CA ALA A 51 -23.42 -5.01 8.50
C ALA A 51 -22.70 -5.42 7.21
N LEU A 52 -21.41 -5.74 7.30
CA LEU A 52 -20.56 -6.18 6.21
C LEU A 52 -20.12 -7.62 6.46
N THR A 53 -20.04 -8.40 5.38
CA THR A 53 -19.41 -9.72 5.39
C THR A 53 -17.90 -9.60 5.56
N SER A 54 -17.23 -10.69 5.95
CA SER A 54 -15.77 -10.73 6.06
C SER A 54 -15.07 -10.34 4.75
N ARG A 55 -15.63 -10.74 3.60
CA ARG A 55 -15.12 -10.39 2.27
C ARG A 55 -15.25 -8.90 1.98
N GLU A 56 -16.40 -8.29 2.29
CA GLU A 56 -16.60 -6.86 2.10
C GLU A 56 -15.68 -6.02 3.03
N LEU A 57 -15.45 -6.48 4.26
CA LEU A 57 -14.48 -5.86 5.16
C LEU A 57 -13.05 -5.97 4.62
N GLU A 58 -12.68 -7.12 4.05
CA GLU A 58 -11.38 -7.31 3.39
C GLU A 58 -11.21 -6.32 2.23
N ILE A 59 -12.18 -6.26 1.31
CA ILE A 59 -12.16 -5.37 0.14
C ILE A 59 -12.02 -3.91 0.58
N THR A 60 -12.87 -3.48 1.50
CA THR A 60 -12.96 -2.07 1.90
C THR A 60 -11.79 -1.61 2.79
N THR A 61 -10.89 -2.51 3.18
CA THR A 61 -9.66 -2.16 3.94
C THR A 61 -8.40 -2.16 3.10
N LYS A 62 -8.46 -2.61 1.84
CA LYS A 62 -7.35 -2.53 0.87
C LYS A 62 -7.08 -1.10 0.42
N THR A 63 -5.84 -0.85 -0.02
CA THR A 63 -5.44 0.41 -0.67
C THR A 63 -5.95 0.45 -2.11
N ALA A 64 -6.00 1.64 -2.72
CA ALA A 64 -6.36 1.78 -4.14
C ALA A 64 -5.41 0.98 -5.04
N VAL A 65 -4.10 1.03 -4.74
CA VAL A 65 -3.07 0.26 -5.47
C VAL A 65 -3.35 -1.25 -5.42
N ALA A 66 -3.74 -1.77 -4.25
CA ALA A 66 -4.03 -3.19 -4.09
C ALA A 66 -5.33 -3.60 -4.80
N LEU A 67 -6.38 -2.78 -4.73
CA LEU A 67 -7.65 -3.05 -5.42
C LEU A 67 -7.46 -3.11 -6.94
N VAL A 68 -6.72 -2.15 -7.53
CA VAL A 68 -6.43 -2.17 -8.97
C VAL A 68 -5.62 -3.40 -9.35
N ALA A 69 -4.65 -3.81 -8.52
CA ALA A 69 -3.88 -5.03 -8.77
C ALA A 69 -4.74 -6.30 -8.70
N ASP A 70 -5.64 -6.40 -7.72
CA ASP A 70 -6.54 -7.55 -7.57
C ASP A 70 -7.52 -7.65 -8.74
N MET A 71 -8.02 -6.51 -9.24
CA MET A 71 -8.85 -6.44 -10.46
C MET A 71 -8.05 -6.79 -11.72
N ALA A 72 -6.81 -6.30 -11.84
CA ALA A 72 -5.91 -6.66 -12.94
C ALA A 72 -5.59 -8.16 -12.98
N ALA A 73 -5.63 -8.83 -11.83
CA ALA A 73 -5.44 -10.28 -11.71
C ALA A 73 -6.74 -11.08 -11.92
N GLY A 74 -7.89 -10.41 -12.09
CA GLY A 74 -9.21 -11.07 -12.18
C GLY A 74 -9.70 -11.70 -10.88
N SER A 75 -9.05 -11.42 -9.74
CA SER A 75 -9.40 -11.96 -8.41
C SER A 75 -10.47 -11.15 -7.67
N LEU A 76 -10.81 -9.99 -8.23
CA LEU A 76 -11.80 -9.05 -7.72
C LEU A 76 -12.48 -8.38 -8.92
N SER A 77 -13.78 -8.13 -8.85
CA SER A 77 -14.51 -7.37 -9.87
C SER A 77 -14.77 -5.93 -9.42
N ALA A 78 -14.94 -5.01 -10.36
CA ALA A 78 -15.34 -3.64 -10.08
C ALA A 78 -16.72 -3.59 -9.40
N VAL A 79 -17.68 -4.41 -9.83
CA VAL A 79 -19.01 -4.49 -9.19
C VAL A 79 -18.92 -4.98 -7.75
N GLU A 80 -18.13 -6.03 -7.48
CA GLU A 80 -17.90 -6.54 -6.12
C GLU A 80 -17.28 -5.44 -5.23
N THR A 81 -16.27 -4.75 -5.76
CA THR A 81 -15.57 -3.64 -5.09
C THR A 81 -16.53 -2.51 -4.74
N VAL A 82 -17.20 -1.93 -5.73
CA VAL A 82 -18.09 -0.77 -5.56
C VAL A 82 -19.26 -1.10 -4.64
N THR A 83 -19.82 -2.32 -4.71
CA THR A 83 -20.88 -2.77 -3.81
C THR A 83 -20.44 -2.78 -2.36
N ALA A 84 -19.24 -3.30 -2.06
CA ALA A 84 -18.73 -3.36 -0.70
C ALA A 84 -18.56 -1.96 -0.09
N PHE A 85 -18.00 -1.01 -0.86
CA PHE A 85 -17.82 0.37 -0.43
C PHE A 85 -19.15 1.12 -0.28
N LEU A 86 -20.12 0.91 -1.18
CA LEU A 86 -21.47 1.46 -1.05
C LEU A 86 -22.16 1.00 0.23
N LYS A 87 -22.13 -0.30 0.54
CA LYS A 87 -22.70 -0.84 1.80
C LYS A 87 -22.08 -0.19 3.02
N ARG A 88 -20.75 -0.10 3.06
CA ARG A 88 -20.02 0.57 4.15
C ARG A 88 -20.46 2.04 4.28
N ALA A 89 -20.57 2.75 3.17
CA ALA A 89 -20.96 4.15 3.13
C ALA A 89 -22.39 4.39 3.65
N HIS A 90 -23.33 3.47 3.40
CA HIS A 90 -24.69 3.57 3.93
C HIS A 90 -24.72 3.51 5.46
N VAL A 91 -23.99 2.56 6.05
CA VAL A 91 -23.86 2.45 7.51
C VAL A 91 -23.16 3.68 8.08
N ALA A 92 -22.06 4.12 7.47
CA ALA A 92 -21.35 5.32 7.90
C ALA A 92 -22.25 6.57 7.91
N HIS A 93 -23.15 6.70 6.94
CA HIS A 93 -24.11 7.80 6.90
C HIS A 93 -25.10 7.76 8.06
N GLN A 94 -25.59 6.59 8.46
CA GLN A 94 -26.43 6.45 9.66
C GLN A 94 -25.70 6.89 10.94
N LEU A 95 -24.38 6.75 10.99
CA LEU A 95 -23.56 7.10 12.14
C LEU A 95 -23.20 8.58 12.21
N THR A 96 -23.06 9.24 11.06
CA THR A 96 -22.35 10.53 10.95
C THR A 96 -23.01 11.59 10.08
N ASN A 97 -24.01 11.24 9.26
CA ASN A 97 -24.66 12.17 8.32
C ASN A 97 -23.68 12.86 7.35
N PHE A 98 -22.75 12.10 6.74
CA PHE A 98 -21.66 12.66 5.92
C PHE A 98 -21.97 12.84 4.43
N ALA A 99 -23.10 12.34 3.95
CA ALA A 99 -23.41 12.25 2.52
C ALA A 99 -24.57 13.17 2.15
N THR A 100 -24.53 13.72 0.94
CA THR A 100 -25.64 14.46 0.33
C THR A 100 -26.43 13.60 -0.64
N GLU A 101 -25.79 12.59 -1.23
CA GLU A 101 -26.42 11.68 -2.20
C GLU A 101 -25.59 10.40 -2.42
N PHE A 102 -26.26 9.26 -2.64
CA PHE A 102 -25.64 8.00 -3.04
C PHE A 102 -25.95 7.67 -4.52
N MET A 103 -24.94 7.38 -5.31
CA MET A 103 -25.08 7.15 -6.75
C MET A 103 -25.17 5.66 -7.05
N VAL A 104 -25.99 4.92 -6.28
CA VAL A 104 -26.02 3.45 -6.26
C VAL A 104 -26.15 2.85 -7.65
N LYS A 105 -27.18 3.26 -8.41
CA LYS A 105 -27.44 2.73 -9.75
C LYS A 105 -26.30 3.07 -10.71
N ASP A 106 -25.97 4.36 -10.83
CA ASP A 106 -24.95 4.83 -11.77
C ASP A 106 -23.57 4.21 -11.49
N ALA A 107 -23.23 4.04 -10.20
CA ALA A 107 -21.96 3.45 -9.79
C ALA A 107 -21.89 1.96 -10.13
N LEU A 108 -22.97 1.20 -9.91
CA LEU A 108 -23.03 -0.22 -10.25
C LEU A 108 -23.07 -0.46 -11.76
N ASP A 109 -23.78 0.39 -12.50
CA ASP A 109 -23.80 0.34 -13.97
C ASP A 109 -22.39 0.62 -14.54
N ALA A 110 -21.72 1.68 -14.07
CA ALA A 110 -20.35 1.99 -14.48
C ALA A 110 -19.36 0.87 -14.09
N ALA A 111 -19.48 0.30 -12.89
CA ALA A 111 -18.66 -0.82 -12.45
C ALA A 111 -18.88 -2.06 -13.34
N LYS A 112 -20.13 -2.31 -13.75
CA LYS A 112 -20.46 -3.41 -14.66
C LYS A 112 -19.86 -3.21 -16.05
N GLU A 113 -19.91 -2.00 -16.60
CA GLU A 113 -19.26 -1.69 -17.88
C GLU A 113 -17.74 -1.93 -17.84
N LEU A 114 -17.10 -1.65 -16.69
CA LEU A 114 -15.68 -1.91 -16.47
C LEU A 114 -15.38 -3.42 -16.41
N ASP A 115 -16.21 -4.20 -15.71
CA ASP A 115 -16.10 -5.65 -15.65
C ASP A 115 -16.30 -6.29 -17.04
N GLU A 116 -17.32 -5.85 -17.80
CA GLU A 116 -17.58 -6.30 -19.18
C GLU A 116 -16.41 -5.97 -20.13
N TYR A 117 -15.80 -4.79 -19.99
CA TYR A 117 -14.60 -4.42 -20.75
C TYR A 117 -13.42 -5.32 -20.41
N TYR A 118 -13.19 -5.58 -19.12
CA TYR A 118 -12.10 -6.46 -18.68
C TYR A 118 -12.32 -7.90 -19.18
N GLU A 119 -13.52 -8.44 -19.07
CA GLU A 119 -13.87 -9.77 -19.57
C GLU A 119 -13.65 -9.89 -21.09
N ALA A 120 -14.03 -8.86 -21.85
CA ALA A 120 -13.89 -8.86 -23.30
C ALA A 120 -12.45 -8.68 -23.80
N THR A 121 -11.59 -7.99 -23.04
CA THR A 121 -10.27 -7.54 -23.53
C THR A 121 -9.07 -8.07 -22.75
N GLY A 122 -9.27 -8.57 -21.54
CA GLY A 122 -8.21 -8.92 -20.58
C GLY A 122 -7.40 -7.71 -20.11
N LYS A 123 -7.91 -6.48 -20.28
CA LYS A 123 -7.21 -5.23 -19.97
C LYS A 123 -8.05 -4.33 -19.07
N LEU A 124 -7.38 -3.56 -18.22
CA LEU A 124 -8.01 -2.47 -17.49
C LEU A 124 -8.24 -1.27 -18.40
N VAL A 125 -9.34 -0.55 -18.17
CA VAL A 125 -9.64 0.74 -18.87
C VAL A 125 -8.59 1.81 -18.56
N GLY A 126 -8.03 1.81 -17.36
CA GLY A 126 -7.05 2.80 -16.94
C GLY A 126 -6.50 2.56 -15.52
N PRO A 127 -5.63 3.46 -15.03
CA PRO A 127 -4.93 3.27 -13.76
C PRO A 127 -5.83 3.35 -12.52
N LEU A 128 -7.07 3.82 -12.65
CA LEU A 128 -8.05 3.93 -11.57
C LEU A 128 -9.24 2.96 -11.75
N HIS A 129 -9.09 1.94 -12.60
CA HIS A 129 -10.15 0.99 -12.93
C HIS A 129 -10.87 0.44 -11.70
N GLY A 130 -12.18 0.62 -11.65
CA GLY A 130 -13.09 0.08 -10.63
C GLY A 130 -12.98 0.73 -9.26
N LEU A 131 -12.14 1.76 -9.10
CA LEU A 131 -11.92 2.39 -7.79
C LEU A 131 -13.11 3.25 -7.36
N PRO A 132 -13.69 3.02 -6.16
CA PRO A 132 -14.77 3.83 -5.63
C PRO A 132 -14.25 5.17 -5.06
N ILE A 133 -14.72 6.28 -5.65
CA ILE A 133 -14.34 7.65 -5.29
C ILE A 133 -15.53 8.42 -4.72
N SER A 134 -15.35 9.05 -3.56
CA SER A 134 -16.28 10.06 -3.06
C SER A 134 -15.91 11.45 -3.55
N THR A 135 -16.91 12.32 -3.73
CA THR A 135 -16.67 13.70 -4.17
C THR A 135 -17.49 14.69 -3.35
N LYS A 136 -16.85 15.79 -2.99
CA LYS A 136 -17.50 16.90 -2.31
C LYS A 136 -18.61 17.50 -3.17
N GLU A 137 -19.68 17.96 -2.52
CA GLU A 137 -20.90 18.43 -3.17
C GLU A 137 -20.62 19.48 -4.26
N HIS A 138 -19.90 20.55 -3.97
CA HIS A 138 -19.74 21.62 -4.97
C HIS A 138 -18.79 21.32 -6.15
N ILE A 139 -18.24 20.10 -6.24
CA ILE A 139 -17.52 19.62 -7.43
C ILE A 139 -18.56 19.12 -8.44
N GLY A 140 -18.65 19.81 -9.59
CA GLY A 140 -19.70 19.55 -10.58
C GLY A 140 -19.76 18.09 -11.05
N LEU A 141 -20.94 17.50 -10.96
CA LEU A 141 -21.26 16.18 -11.51
C LEU A 141 -22.53 16.28 -12.33
N LYS A 142 -22.44 15.93 -13.61
CA LYS A 142 -23.48 16.15 -14.61
C LYS A 142 -24.85 15.65 -14.14
N GLY A 143 -25.87 16.49 -14.31
CA GLY A 143 -27.27 16.19 -13.99
C GLY A 143 -27.59 16.22 -12.51
N ARG A 144 -26.67 16.66 -11.65
CA ARG A 144 -26.86 16.73 -10.20
C ARG A 144 -26.89 18.18 -9.71
N ILE A 145 -27.61 18.39 -8.60
CA ILE A 145 -27.70 19.68 -7.94
C ILE A 145 -26.34 20.02 -7.33
N VAL A 146 -25.90 21.27 -7.46
CA VAL A 146 -24.74 21.82 -6.77
C VAL A 146 -25.16 23.04 -5.96
N HIS A 147 -25.36 22.85 -4.66
CA HIS A 147 -25.89 23.91 -3.79
C HIS A 147 -24.83 24.66 -2.99
N SER A 148 -23.60 24.16 -2.84
CA SER A 148 -22.49 24.90 -2.20
C SER A 148 -22.80 25.39 -0.77
N GLY A 149 -23.62 24.64 -0.04
CA GLY A 149 -24.16 25.04 1.27
C GLY A 149 -25.11 26.26 1.29
N TYR A 150 -25.62 26.73 0.13
CA TYR A 150 -26.61 27.82 0.02
C TYR A 150 -28.01 27.28 -0.29
N VAL A 151 -29.02 27.74 0.45
CA VAL A 151 -30.42 27.35 0.14
C VAL A 151 -30.89 27.95 -1.20
N ALA A 152 -30.32 29.09 -1.61
CA ALA A 152 -30.61 29.71 -2.91
C ALA A 152 -30.26 28.82 -4.11
N TRP A 153 -29.37 27.82 -3.95
CA TRP A 153 -28.89 26.97 -5.04
C TRP A 153 -29.41 25.53 -4.96
N THR A 154 -30.47 25.27 -4.19
CA THR A 154 -31.05 23.92 -4.05
C THR A 154 -31.71 23.37 -5.33
N ASP A 155 -31.80 24.17 -6.39
CA ASP A 155 -32.28 23.82 -7.73
C ASP A 155 -31.21 24.04 -8.83
N ASN A 156 -29.97 24.38 -8.46
CA ASN A 156 -28.87 24.60 -9.40
C ASN A 156 -28.31 23.28 -9.90
N VAL A 157 -28.73 22.81 -11.07
CA VAL A 157 -28.24 21.56 -11.69
C VAL A 157 -27.14 21.85 -12.70
N VAL A 158 -26.03 21.13 -12.62
CA VAL A 158 -24.90 21.30 -13.55
C VAL A 158 -25.04 20.38 -14.77
N ASP A 159 -24.74 20.90 -15.96
CA ASP A 159 -24.90 20.16 -17.23
C ASP A 159 -23.67 19.33 -17.62
N GLU A 160 -22.55 19.52 -16.92
CA GLU A 160 -21.29 18.84 -17.19
C GLU A 160 -20.57 18.42 -15.90
N ASP A 161 -19.82 17.32 -16.01
CA ASP A 161 -18.84 16.93 -15.00
C ASP A 161 -17.68 17.95 -14.95
N ALA A 162 -17.17 18.22 -13.75
CA ALA A 162 -15.90 18.92 -13.56
C ALA A 162 -14.77 18.19 -14.29
N LEU A 163 -13.75 18.93 -14.75
CA LEU A 163 -12.68 18.36 -15.57
C LEU A 163 -11.94 17.23 -14.82
N ILE A 164 -11.67 17.39 -13.53
CA ILE A 164 -11.05 16.35 -12.70
C ILE A 164 -11.92 15.08 -12.61
N VAL A 165 -13.25 15.23 -12.56
CA VAL A 165 -14.21 14.11 -12.54
C VAL A 165 -14.22 13.40 -13.89
N LYS A 166 -14.23 14.15 -15.01
CA LYS A 166 -14.13 13.59 -16.37
C LYS A 166 -12.87 12.75 -16.54
N LEU A 167 -11.72 13.27 -16.08
CA LEU A 167 -10.44 12.58 -16.16
C LEU A 167 -10.39 11.33 -15.27
N ALA A 168 -10.88 11.43 -14.04
CA ALA A 168 -10.96 10.28 -13.13
C ALA A 168 -11.86 9.17 -13.68
N LYS A 169 -13.06 9.50 -14.19
CA LYS A 169 -13.95 8.54 -14.86
C LYS A 169 -13.28 7.89 -16.07
N LYS A 170 -12.59 8.69 -16.91
CA LYS A 170 -11.84 8.18 -18.08
C LYS A 170 -10.66 7.28 -17.67
N ALA A 171 -10.07 7.49 -16.50
CA ALA A 171 -9.07 6.61 -15.92
C ALA A 171 -9.66 5.32 -15.30
N GLY A 172 -10.99 5.16 -15.31
CA GLY A 172 -11.72 4.00 -14.84
C GLY A 172 -12.30 4.12 -13.42
N ALA A 173 -12.26 5.31 -12.80
CA ALA A 173 -12.81 5.50 -11.46
C ALA A 173 -14.35 5.53 -11.45
N VAL A 174 -14.94 5.06 -10.35
CA VAL A 174 -16.39 4.99 -10.14
C VAL A 174 -16.80 5.92 -9.01
N PHE A 175 -17.56 6.97 -9.32
CA PHE A 175 -18.09 7.89 -8.31
C PHE A 175 -19.38 7.33 -7.71
N HIS A 176 -19.39 7.08 -6.40
CA HIS A 176 -20.50 6.38 -5.73
C HIS A 176 -21.18 7.16 -4.60
N VAL A 177 -20.52 8.19 -4.03
CA VAL A 177 -21.10 9.05 -2.98
C VAL A 177 -20.73 10.53 -3.19
N ARG A 178 -21.71 11.42 -3.00
CA ARG A 178 -21.47 12.87 -2.83
C ARG A 178 -21.52 13.24 -1.36
N THR A 179 -20.58 14.07 -0.91
CA THR A 179 -20.35 14.32 0.51
C THR A 179 -20.71 15.74 0.95
N ASN A 180 -21.11 15.84 2.22
CA ASN A 180 -21.62 17.06 2.84
C ASN A 180 -20.51 18.07 3.14
N GLU A 181 -20.93 19.33 3.32
CA GLU A 181 -20.06 20.49 3.48
C GLU A 181 -20.76 21.60 4.30
N PRO A 182 -20.04 22.58 4.86
CA PRO A 182 -20.67 23.64 5.66
C PRO A 182 -21.41 24.69 4.83
N GLN A 183 -22.27 25.46 5.50
CA GLN A 183 -22.85 26.69 4.94
C GLN A 183 -21.73 27.56 4.35
N ILE A 184 -21.96 28.10 3.16
CA ILE A 184 -21.02 28.90 2.36
C ILE A 184 -19.64 28.27 2.07
N VAL A 185 -19.42 26.98 2.39
CA VAL A 185 -18.17 26.23 2.16
C VAL A 185 -16.94 26.78 2.92
N MET A 186 -17.10 27.80 3.77
CA MET A 186 -16.00 28.55 4.38
C MET A 186 -15.86 28.35 5.89
N HIS A 187 -16.06 27.11 6.38
CA HIS A 187 -15.82 26.71 7.77
C HIS A 187 -14.84 25.53 7.86
N LEU A 188 -14.04 25.47 8.93
CA LEU A 188 -13.35 24.24 9.36
C LEU A 188 -14.30 23.30 10.14
N ASP A 189 -15.55 23.25 9.69
CA ASP A 189 -16.66 22.49 10.24
C ASP A 189 -17.55 22.00 9.08
N CYS A 190 -18.57 21.19 9.35
CA CYS A 190 -19.42 20.57 8.34
C CYS A 190 -20.89 20.57 8.76
N SER A 191 -21.50 21.76 8.78
CA SER A 191 -22.92 21.94 9.07
C SER A 191 -23.55 22.98 8.15
N ASN A 192 -24.72 22.64 7.60
CA ASN A 192 -25.52 23.55 6.79
C ASN A 192 -27.03 23.30 7.01
N PRO A 193 -27.91 24.27 6.71
CA PRO A 193 -29.36 24.11 6.88
C PRO A 193 -30.01 23.05 5.97
N ILE A 194 -29.36 22.62 4.89
CA ILE A 194 -29.90 21.67 3.90
C ILE A 194 -29.77 20.24 4.42
N HIS A 195 -28.56 19.79 4.73
CA HIS A 195 -28.27 18.41 5.15
C HIS A 195 -28.04 18.25 6.66
N GLY A 196 -27.91 19.35 7.41
CA GLY A 196 -27.58 19.32 8.83
C GLY A 196 -26.09 19.15 9.08
N THR A 197 -25.76 18.69 10.29
CA THR A 197 -24.38 18.54 10.76
C THR A 197 -23.84 17.15 10.46
N THR A 198 -22.62 17.10 9.92
CA THR A 198 -21.78 15.90 9.86
C THR A 198 -20.87 15.87 11.08
N VAL A 199 -20.78 14.74 11.76
CA VAL A 199 -20.02 14.60 13.01
C VAL A 199 -18.77 13.71 12.85
N ASN A 200 -17.79 13.91 13.73
CA ASN A 200 -16.55 13.15 13.71
C ASN A 200 -16.76 11.67 14.13
N PRO A 201 -16.17 10.69 13.42
CA PRO A 201 -16.30 9.28 13.77
C PRO A 201 -15.60 8.90 15.09
N HIS A 202 -14.54 9.61 15.50
CA HIS A 202 -13.81 9.34 16.75
C HIS A 202 -14.53 9.91 17.97
N ASN A 203 -15.30 10.98 17.80
CA ASN A 203 -16.19 11.52 18.83
C ASN A 203 -17.33 12.32 18.18
N ARG A 204 -18.56 11.82 18.26
CA ARG A 204 -19.74 12.43 17.63
C ARG A 204 -20.17 13.79 18.19
N ASP A 205 -19.55 14.28 19.26
CA ASP A 205 -19.76 15.66 19.77
C ASP A 205 -18.76 16.67 19.16
N LEU A 206 -17.74 16.18 18.45
CA LEU A 206 -16.72 16.99 17.80
C LEU A 206 -17.01 17.13 16.30
N THR A 207 -16.50 18.22 15.72
CA THR A 207 -16.57 18.42 14.27
C THR A 207 -15.67 17.43 13.53
N CYS A 208 -16.13 16.97 12.37
CA CYS A 208 -15.29 16.23 11.42
C CYS A 208 -14.32 17.13 10.65
N GLY A 209 -14.28 18.43 10.97
CA GLY A 209 -13.50 19.42 10.26
C GLY A 209 -14.26 19.90 9.02
N GLY A 210 -13.63 20.80 8.27
CA GLY A 210 -14.24 21.32 7.07
C GLY A 210 -13.27 22.11 6.22
N SER A 211 -13.69 22.55 5.03
CA SER A 211 -15.06 22.40 4.52
C SER A 211 -15.35 21.08 3.81
N SER A 212 -14.34 20.23 3.56
CA SER A 212 -14.57 18.88 3.01
C SER A 212 -14.84 17.86 4.13
N GLY A 213 -15.69 18.21 5.08
CA GLY A 213 -15.94 17.41 6.29
C GLY A 213 -16.55 16.05 5.97
N GLY A 214 -17.48 16.00 5.00
CA GLY A 214 -18.04 14.75 4.51
C GLY A 214 -16.97 13.83 3.89
N GLU A 215 -16.03 14.37 3.11
CA GLU A 215 -14.87 13.60 2.62
C GLU A 215 -13.99 13.10 3.77
N GLY A 216 -13.73 13.95 4.78
CA GLY A 216 -12.99 13.53 5.97
C GLY A 216 -13.59 12.29 6.62
N VAL A 217 -14.92 12.27 6.82
CA VAL A 217 -15.63 11.09 7.35
C VAL A 217 -15.62 9.93 6.37
N SER A 218 -15.82 10.18 5.07
CA SER A 218 -15.78 9.15 4.02
C SER A 218 -14.47 8.36 4.11
N LEU A 219 -13.31 9.03 4.14
CA LEU A 219 -12.02 8.35 4.26
C LEU A 219 -11.78 7.83 5.68
N GLY A 220 -12.18 8.56 6.72
CA GLY A 220 -12.01 8.13 8.11
C GLY A 220 -12.73 6.82 8.44
N LEU A 221 -13.87 6.57 7.78
CA LEU A 221 -14.65 5.33 7.86
C LEU A 221 -14.49 4.43 6.63
N ARG A 222 -13.52 4.72 5.74
CA ARG A 222 -13.19 3.91 4.55
C ARG A 222 -14.37 3.64 3.61
N CYS A 223 -15.24 4.63 3.45
CA CYS A 223 -16.39 4.63 2.54
C CYS A 223 -15.98 4.81 1.08
N ALA A 224 -14.78 5.33 0.83
CA ALA A 224 -14.13 5.44 -0.47
C ALA A 224 -12.62 5.16 -0.29
N VAL A 225 -11.90 4.89 -1.39
CA VAL A 225 -10.42 4.82 -1.34
C VAL A 225 -9.76 6.18 -1.54
N ILE A 226 -10.40 7.02 -2.36
CA ILE A 226 -9.98 8.40 -2.65
C ILE A 226 -11.23 9.28 -2.52
N GLY A 227 -11.06 10.43 -1.91
CA GLY A 227 -12.08 11.48 -1.85
C GLY A 227 -11.59 12.76 -2.49
N LEU A 228 -12.43 13.43 -3.26
CA LEU A 228 -12.11 14.71 -3.87
C LEU A 228 -12.68 15.86 -3.02
N GLY A 229 -11.79 16.64 -2.43
CA GLY A 229 -12.13 17.84 -1.68
C GLY A 229 -11.55 19.10 -2.32
N THR A 230 -11.85 20.24 -1.69
CA THR A 230 -11.28 21.55 -2.08
C THR A 230 -10.60 22.21 -0.89
N ASP A 231 -9.54 23.00 -1.12
CA ASP A 231 -8.73 23.64 -0.08
C ASP A 231 -8.32 25.08 -0.43
N VAL A 232 -8.89 26.06 0.29
CA VAL A 232 -8.50 27.48 0.22
C VAL A 232 -7.97 28.02 1.56
N GLY A 233 -8.15 27.26 2.65
CA GLY A 233 -7.71 27.63 3.99
C GLY A 233 -7.40 26.45 4.92
N GLY A 234 -7.42 25.21 4.44
CA GLY A 234 -7.33 23.99 5.25
C GLY A 234 -8.38 22.93 4.92
N SER A 235 -9.26 23.19 3.96
CA SER A 235 -10.47 22.40 3.74
C SER A 235 -10.29 20.97 3.27
N VAL A 236 -9.09 20.55 2.86
CA VAL A 236 -8.73 19.12 2.67
C VAL A 236 -7.96 18.59 3.88
N ARG A 237 -7.05 19.41 4.40
CA ARG A 237 -6.10 19.03 5.46
C ARG A 237 -6.75 18.86 6.84
N VAL A 238 -7.70 19.72 7.22
CA VAL A 238 -8.36 19.67 8.54
C VAL A 238 -9.33 18.50 8.65
N PRO A 239 -10.20 18.22 7.66
CA PRO A 239 -11.01 17.00 7.70
C PRO A 239 -10.17 15.73 7.74
N ALA A 240 -9.06 15.68 7.00
CA ALA A 240 -8.13 14.56 7.05
C ALA A 240 -7.52 14.39 8.44
N ALA A 241 -7.10 15.50 9.06
CA ALA A 241 -6.57 15.52 10.42
C ALA A 241 -7.58 14.94 11.43
N PHE A 242 -8.80 15.48 11.45
CA PHE A 242 -9.77 15.18 12.49
C PHE A 242 -10.38 13.79 12.36
N CYS A 243 -10.55 13.29 11.14
CA CYS A 243 -11.22 12.01 10.89
C CYS A 243 -10.26 10.82 10.77
N GLY A 244 -8.94 11.03 10.80
CA GLY A 244 -7.97 9.92 10.80
C GLY A 244 -7.50 9.48 9.41
N SER A 245 -7.48 10.37 8.42
CA SER A 245 -6.98 10.10 7.06
C SER A 245 -5.80 11.02 6.70
N SER A 246 -5.33 10.91 5.44
CA SER A 246 -4.32 11.81 4.87
C SER A 246 -4.95 12.70 3.82
N GLY A 247 -4.48 13.94 3.71
CA GLY A 247 -4.98 14.91 2.73
C GLY A 247 -3.84 15.75 2.18
N LEU A 248 -3.71 15.79 0.87
CA LEU A 248 -2.73 16.64 0.18
C LEU A 248 -3.42 17.92 -0.25
N LYS A 249 -2.87 19.08 0.10
CA LYS A 249 -3.13 20.33 -0.60
C LYS A 249 -2.06 20.48 -1.67
N THR A 250 -2.41 20.40 -2.94
CA THR A 250 -1.46 20.67 -4.03
C THR A 250 -1.16 22.17 -4.17
N THR A 251 -0.09 22.49 -4.86
CA THR A 251 0.16 23.83 -5.38
C THR A 251 -1.00 24.27 -6.27
N SER A 252 -1.40 25.54 -6.23
CA SER A 252 -2.44 26.05 -7.10
C SER A 252 -2.08 25.91 -8.57
N LEU A 253 -3.11 25.72 -9.41
CA LEU A 253 -2.99 25.49 -10.85
C LEU A 253 -2.26 24.18 -11.21
N ARG A 254 -2.16 23.22 -10.28
CA ARG A 254 -1.67 21.87 -10.54
C ARG A 254 -2.79 20.96 -11.04
N ASN A 255 -3.84 20.83 -10.23
CA ASN A 255 -5.02 20.02 -10.55
C ASN A 255 -6.10 20.86 -11.25
N PRO A 256 -6.90 20.25 -12.14
CA PRO A 256 -8.04 20.91 -12.76
C PRO A 256 -8.98 21.53 -11.74
N TYR A 257 -9.40 22.76 -12.00
CA TYR A 257 -10.41 23.48 -11.21
C TYR A 257 -11.66 23.81 -12.04
N GLY A 258 -11.64 23.55 -13.35
CA GLY A 258 -12.80 23.73 -14.22
C GLY A 258 -13.99 22.87 -13.77
N GLY A 259 -15.16 23.50 -13.62
CA GLY A 259 -16.41 22.86 -13.20
C GLY A 259 -16.63 22.80 -11.68
N ILE A 260 -15.82 23.53 -10.90
CA ILE A 260 -16.14 23.82 -9.49
C ILE A 260 -17.17 24.95 -9.44
N CYS A 261 -18.28 24.72 -8.74
CA CYS A 261 -19.38 25.67 -8.65
C CYS A 261 -19.34 26.36 -7.29
N LEU A 262 -18.90 27.61 -7.25
CA LEU A 262 -18.90 28.44 -6.04
C LEU A 262 -19.25 29.86 -6.44
N PRO A 263 -19.86 30.66 -5.53
CA PRO A 263 -20.09 32.07 -5.81
C PRO A 263 -18.77 32.84 -5.84
N GLY A 264 -18.73 33.95 -6.60
CA GLY A 264 -17.54 34.81 -6.66
C GLY A 264 -16.40 34.27 -7.53
N LEU A 265 -16.74 33.61 -8.65
CA LEU A 265 -15.76 33.18 -9.65
C LEU A 265 -14.88 34.35 -10.12
N GLY A 266 -13.63 34.05 -10.51
CA GLY A 266 -12.64 35.05 -10.92
C GLY A 266 -11.78 35.58 -9.77
N HIS A 267 -11.97 35.07 -8.55
CA HIS A 267 -11.09 35.36 -7.42
C HIS A 267 -9.71 34.70 -7.58
N GLU A 268 -8.65 35.50 -7.60
CA GLU A 268 -7.27 35.01 -7.80
C GLU A 268 -6.33 35.32 -6.62
N SER A 269 -6.83 35.96 -5.57
CA SER A 269 -6.00 36.47 -4.47
C SER A 269 -5.45 35.33 -3.61
N VAL A 270 -6.29 34.39 -3.21
CA VAL A 270 -5.88 33.15 -2.54
C VAL A 270 -6.58 32.02 -3.29
N ARG A 271 -5.86 31.38 -4.21
CA ARG A 271 -6.45 30.37 -5.09
C ARG A 271 -6.82 29.12 -4.28
N CYS A 272 -8.06 28.67 -4.47
CA CYS A 272 -8.50 27.35 -4.03
C CYS A 272 -7.90 26.27 -4.92
N VAL A 273 -7.79 25.05 -4.39
CA VAL A 273 -7.35 23.86 -5.15
C VAL A 273 -8.35 22.73 -4.98
N VAL A 274 -8.48 21.86 -5.99
CA VAL A 274 -9.08 20.54 -5.84
C VAL A 274 -7.97 19.54 -5.53
N SER A 275 -8.13 18.75 -4.48
CA SER A 275 -7.06 17.82 -4.08
C SER A 275 -7.60 16.58 -3.36
N PRO A 276 -6.85 15.46 -3.40
CA PRO A 276 -7.31 14.18 -2.87
C PRO A 276 -7.13 14.05 -1.35
N LEU A 277 -8.08 13.35 -0.73
CA LEU A 277 -7.95 12.68 0.56
C LEU A 277 -7.86 11.18 0.33
N ALA A 278 -7.06 10.47 1.12
CA ALA A 278 -6.98 9.01 1.07
C ALA A 278 -6.51 8.42 2.41
N ASN A 279 -6.59 7.09 2.53
CA ASN A 279 -6.05 6.37 3.69
C ASN A 279 -4.56 6.03 3.55
N SER A 280 -3.95 6.24 2.38
CA SER A 280 -2.51 6.09 2.17
C SER A 280 -1.97 7.16 1.22
N ILE A 281 -0.70 7.52 1.39
CA ILE A 281 -0.02 8.49 0.51
C ILE A 281 0.25 7.88 -0.87
N GLY A 282 0.43 6.56 -0.95
CA GLY A 282 0.52 5.85 -2.21
C GLY A 282 -0.73 6.03 -3.07
N ASP A 283 -1.92 6.04 -2.46
CA ASP A 283 -3.18 6.25 -3.17
C ASP A 283 -3.31 7.71 -3.66
N ILE A 284 -2.82 8.68 -2.90
CA ILE A 284 -2.71 10.09 -3.34
C ILE A 284 -1.78 10.18 -4.56
N ALA A 285 -0.59 9.58 -4.50
CA ALA A 285 0.37 9.60 -5.59
C ALA A 285 -0.16 8.89 -6.84
N LEU A 286 -0.88 7.76 -6.69
CA LEU A 286 -1.55 7.07 -7.79
C LEU A 286 -2.58 7.99 -8.47
N PHE A 287 -3.41 8.68 -7.69
CA PHE A 287 -4.41 9.60 -8.22
C PHE A 287 -3.76 10.77 -8.97
N GLU A 288 -2.79 11.43 -8.36
CA GLU A 288 -2.09 12.57 -8.97
C GLU A 288 -1.35 12.16 -10.26
N ASP A 289 -0.65 11.02 -10.29
CA ASP A 289 0.01 10.48 -11.49
C ASP A 289 -1.02 10.17 -12.60
N ALA A 290 -2.16 9.57 -12.24
CA ALA A 290 -3.22 9.25 -13.19
C ALA A 290 -3.83 10.51 -13.83
N ILE A 291 -4.19 11.52 -13.03
CA ILE A 291 -4.84 12.73 -13.52
C ILE A 291 -3.87 13.60 -14.31
N LEU A 292 -2.68 13.88 -13.77
CA LEU A 292 -1.70 14.75 -14.41
C LEU A 292 -1.05 14.07 -15.63
N GLY A 293 -0.95 12.73 -15.64
CA GLY A 293 -0.49 11.96 -16.79
C GLY A 293 -1.40 12.05 -18.02
N MET A 294 -2.65 12.50 -17.84
CA MET A 294 -3.60 12.76 -18.92
C MET A 294 -3.55 14.20 -19.45
N THR A 295 -2.51 14.96 -19.10
CA THR A 295 -2.21 16.30 -19.61
C THR A 295 -3.41 17.27 -19.54
N PRO A 296 -3.98 17.49 -18.34
CA PRO A 296 -5.21 18.29 -18.18
C PRO A 296 -5.11 19.73 -18.71
N TRP A 297 -3.90 20.29 -18.73
CA TRP A 297 -3.60 21.63 -19.24
C TRP A 297 -3.88 21.80 -20.75
N GLU A 298 -4.01 20.71 -21.50
CA GLU A 298 -4.47 20.76 -22.90
C GLU A 298 -5.96 21.12 -23.01
N THR A 299 -6.72 20.94 -21.93
CA THR A 299 -8.15 21.32 -21.83
C THR A 299 -8.34 22.59 -21.01
N GLU A 300 -7.71 22.68 -19.84
CA GLU A 300 -7.79 23.83 -18.95
C GLU A 300 -6.48 24.64 -19.00
N THR A 301 -6.45 25.67 -19.84
CA THR A 301 -5.23 26.42 -20.18
C THR A 301 -4.65 27.28 -19.05
N SER A 302 -5.37 27.44 -17.94
CA SER A 302 -4.89 28.11 -16.73
C SER A 302 -3.91 27.25 -15.93
N LEU A 303 -3.87 25.93 -16.16
CA LEU A 303 -3.03 25.00 -15.43
C LEU A 303 -1.56 25.12 -15.86
N VAL A 304 -0.67 24.86 -14.90
CA VAL A 304 0.76 24.74 -15.21
C VAL A 304 1.03 23.34 -15.76
N PRO A 305 1.67 23.21 -16.94
CA PRO A 305 1.90 21.93 -17.59
C PRO A 305 3.03 21.14 -16.91
N LEU A 306 2.75 20.59 -15.73
CA LEU A 306 3.72 19.92 -14.87
C LEU A 306 3.25 18.50 -14.52
N PRO A 307 3.74 17.48 -15.23
CA PRO A 307 3.45 16.07 -14.92
C PRO A 307 3.90 15.68 -13.51
N TRP A 308 3.29 14.64 -12.94
CA TRP A 308 3.71 14.08 -11.66
C TRP A 308 5.11 13.45 -11.78
N ARG A 309 6.06 13.93 -10.99
CA ARG A 309 7.46 13.44 -11.02
C ARG A 309 7.59 12.15 -10.21
N LYS A 310 8.16 11.11 -10.83
CA LYS A 310 8.56 9.88 -10.13
C LYS A 310 9.91 10.11 -9.44
N LEU A 311 9.86 10.45 -8.16
CA LEU A 311 11.03 10.69 -7.33
C LEU A 311 11.35 9.45 -6.49
N SER A 312 12.64 9.20 -6.27
CA SER A 312 13.09 8.24 -5.26
C SER A 312 12.96 8.86 -3.88
N ASP A 313 12.65 8.03 -2.89
CA ASP A 313 12.65 8.39 -1.47
C ASP A 313 14.03 8.95 -1.05
N PRO A 314 14.12 10.22 -0.60
CA PRO A 314 15.38 10.79 -0.12
C PRO A 314 15.85 10.08 1.16
N ALA A 315 17.15 9.91 1.32
CA ALA A 315 17.67 9.37 2.59
C ALA A 315 17.38 10.37 3.71
N PRO A 316 16.96 9.92 4.91
CA PRO A 316 16.63 10.82 6.02
C PRO A 316 17.72 11.86 6.34
N ARG A 317 18.99 11.47 6.28
CA ARG A 317 20.16 12.35 6.51
C ARG A 317 20.31 13.51 5.52
N ASP A 318 19.68 13.40 4.35
CA ASP A 318 19.73 14.41 3.31
C ASP A 318 18.56 15.41 3.44
N LEU A 319 17.65 15.22 4.41
CA LEU A 319 16.52 16.08 4.66
C LEU A 319 16.77 17.04 5.83
N THR A 320 16.56 18.33 5.59
CA THR A 320 16.44 19.33 6.66
C THR A 320 14.98 19.73 6.87
N ILE A 321 14.46 19.41 8.06
CA ILE A 321 13.07 19.66 8.46
C ILE A 321 13.03 20.81 9.46
N GLY A 322 12.38 21.90 9.08
CA GLY A 322 12.04 23.01 9.96
C GLY A 322 10.81 22.66 10.80
N VAL A 323 10.79 23.02 12.08
CA VAL A 323 9.67 22.73 12.99
C VAL A 323 9.01 24.01 13.46
N ILE A 324 7.73 24.16 13.16
CA ILE A 324 6.86 25.17 13.77
C ILE A 324 6.24 24.54 15.02
N TRP A 325 6.68 24.99 16.20
CA TRP A 325 6.11 24.56 17.47
C TRP A 325 4.76 25.21 17.74
N ASP A 326 4.64 26.49 17.40
CA ASP A 326 3.41 27.27 17.38
C ASP A 326 3.53 28.34 16.28
N ASP A 327 2.41 28.89 15.79
CA ASP A 327 2.41 29.86 14.69
C ASP A 327 2.77 31.30 15.09
N GLY A 328 3.16 31.52 16.35
CA GLY A 328 3.45 32.83 16.92
C GLY A 328 2.21 33.64 17.30
N VAL A 329 1.00 33.10 17.13
CA VAL A 329 -0.27 33.76 17.39
C VAL A 329 -1.10 33.00 18.41
N VAL A 330 -1.34 31.70 18.19
CA VAL A 330 -2.14 30.82 19.04
C VAL A 330 -1.31 29.62 19.47
N HIS A 331 -1.30 29.29 20.75
CA HIS A 331 -0.61 28.09 21.22
C HIS A 331 -1.39 26.82 20.86
N PRO A 332 -0.72 25.75 20.39
CA PRO A 332 -1.37 24.46 20.25
C PRO A 332 -1.76 23.89 21.62
N HIS A 333 -2.80 23.06 21.63
CA HIS A 333 -3.19 22.31 22.81
C HIS A 333 -2.09 21.32 23.22
N PRO A 334 -2.02 20.92 24.51
CA PRO A 334 -1.06 19.95 25.03
C PRO A 334 -0.85 18.68 24.16
N PRO A 335 -1.88 17.99 23.66
CA PRO A 335 -1.69 16.77 22.88
C PRO A 335 -0.98 17.02 21.53
N VAL A 336 -1.21 18.17 20.91
CA VAL A 336 -0.54 18.57 19.66
C VAL A 336 0.93 18.86 19.91
N THR A 337 1.23 19.60 20.98
CA THR A 337 2.62 19.87 21.40
C THR A 337 3.36 18.57 21.72
N ARG A 338 2.72 17.61 22.40
CA ARG A 338 3.29 16.30 22.68
C ARG A 338 3.56 15.51 21.39
N ALA A 339 2.60 15.47 20.48
CA ALA A 339 2.77 14.80 19.19
C ALA A 339 3.90 15.42 18.36
N LEU A 340 4.05 16.75 18.36
CA LEU A 340 5.20 17.45 17.75
C LEU A 340 6.53 17.02 18.36
N ARG A 341 6.65 16.95 19.69
CA ARG A 341 7.89 16.49 20.33
C ARG A 341 8.23 15.06 19.92
N MET A 342 7.25 14.17 19.97
CA MET A 342 7.43 12.77 19.55
C MET A 342 7.84 12.66 18.07
N ALA A 343 7.22 13.47 17.20
CA ALA A 343 7.58 13.57 15.79
C ALA A 343 9.03 14.01 15.61
N VAL A 344 9.45 15.09 16.28
CA VAL A 344 10.82 15.62 16.23
C VAL A 344 11.84 14.60 16.72
N ASP A 345 11.57 13.93 17.84
CA ASP A 345 12.47 12.93 18.40
C ASP A 345 12.66 11.75 17.43
N LYS A 346 11.59 11.30 16.80
CA LYS A 346 11.66 10.22 15.82
C LYS A 346 12.34 10.64 14.53
N LEU A 347 12.10 11.86 14.03
CA LEU A 347 12.80 12.40 12.86
C LEU A 347 14.31 12.48 13.10
N ARG A 348 14.73 12.98 14.26
CA ARG A 348 16.14 13.00 14.69
C ARG A 348 16.69 11.58 14.82
N GLY A 349 15.93 10.67 15.42
CA GLY A 349 16.29 9.25 15.55
C GLY A 349 16.48 8.55 14.20
N ALA A 350 15.71 8.94 13.17
CA ALA A 350 15.85 8.45 11.80
C ALA A 350 17.05 9.08 11.06
N GLY A 351 17.70 10.09 11.64
CA GLY A 351 18.87 10.76 11.08
C GLY A 351 18.57 12.05 10.31
N CYS A 352 17.34 12.57 10.34
CA CYS A 352 17.02 13.86 9.71
C CYS A 352 17.70 15.03 10.44
N ASN A 353 18.06 16.07 9.69
CA ASN A 353 18.47 17.33 10.27
C ASN A 353 17.22 18.12 10.69
N VAL A 354 16.95 18.25 11.99
CA VAL A 354 15.73 18.90 12.50
C VAL A 354 16.07 20.21 13.19
N VAL A 355 15.58 21.32 12.63
CA VAL A 355 15.85 22.68 13.08
C VAL A 355 14.55 23.40 13.47
N ASP A 356 14.65 24.31 14.44
CA ASP A 356 13.49 25.16 14.78
C ASP A 356 13.21 26.14 13.63
N TRP A 357 11.94 26.28 13.28
CA TRP A 357 11.48 27.25 12.29
C TRP A 357 10.64 28.32 12.96
N GLU A 358 11.21 29.51 13.12
CA GLU A 358 10.48 30.67 13.60
C GLU A 358 9.44 31.13 12.55
N PRO A 359 8.14 31.18 12.89
CA PRO A 359 7.09 31.67 12.02
C PRO A 359 7.36 33.09 11.53
N TYR A 360 7.39 33.29 10.21
CA TYR A 360 7.68 34.60 9.63
C TYR A 360 6.38 35.41 9.44
N GLN A 361 6.10 36.38 10.32
CA GLN A 361 4.98 37.33 10.18
C GLN A 361 3.58 36.69 10.02
N HIS A 362 3.34 35.52 10.62
CA HIS A 362 2.06 34.81 10.50
C HIS A 362 0.84 35.65 10.93
N ALA A 363 0.97 36.49 11.98
CA ALA A 363 -0.10 37.39 12.40
C ALA A 363 -0.53 38.40 11.31
N GLU A 364 0.44 39.00 10.61
CA GLU A 364 0.16 39.96 9.53
C GLU A 364 -0.34 39.26 8.28
N ALA A 365 0.17 38.06 7.99
CA ALA A 365 -0.34 37.20 6.94
C ALA A 365 -1.80 36.80 7.23
N GLY A 366 -2.16 36.48 8.47
CA GLY A 366 -3.54 36.18 8.89
C GLY A 366 -4.51 37.32 8.57
N LYS A 367 -4.14 38.56 8.89
CA LYS A 367 -4.94 39.75 8.52
C LYS A 367 -5.10 39.87 7.00
N LEU A 368 -4.01 39.67 6.26
CA LEU A 368 -4.01 39.74 4.80
C LEU A 368 -4.89 38.62 4.19
N ILE A 369 -4.81 37.39 4.71
CA ILE A 369 -5.62 36.25 4.31
C ILE A 369 -7.10 36.58 4.45
N MET A 370 -7.54 37.03 5.62
CA MET A 370 -8.95 37.31 5.88
C MET A 370 -9.49 38.42 4.97
N ALA A 371 -8.68 39.46 4.74
CA ALA A 371 -9.04 40.54 3.84
C ALA A 371 -9.12 40.06 2.38
N LEU A 372 -8.21 39.17 1.97
CA LEU A 372 -8.17 38.63 0.61
C LEU A 372 -9.20 37.55 0.35
N TYR A 373 -9.85 36.92 1.34
CA TYR A 373 -10.93 35.95 1.07
C TYR A 373 -12.21 36.60 0.54
N PHE A 374 -12.53 37.81 1.01
CA PHE A 374 -13.76 38.52 0.64
C PHE A 374 -13.47 39.96 0.20
N PRO A 375 -12.76 40.15 -0.93
CA PRO A 375 -12.41 41.49 -1.41
C PRO A 375 -13.65 42.31 -1.84
N ASP A 376 -14.77 41.67 -2.12
CA ASP A 376 -16.07 42.30 -2.39
C ASP A 376 -16.85 42.66 -1.11
N GLY A 377 -16.23 42.56 0.06
CA GLY A 377 -16.90 42.78 1.34
C GLY A 377 -17.77 41.60 1.78
N GLY A 378 -17.78 40.48 1.04
CA GLY A 378 -18.69 39.35 1.27
C GLY A 378 -20.09 39.60 0.70
N ALA A 379 -20.27 40.62 -0.14
CA ALA A 379 -21.55 40.99 -0.72
C ALA A 379 -22.18 39.81 -1.47
N THR A 380 -21.38 39.09 -2.27
CA THR A 380 -21.85 37.91 -3.02
C THR A 380 -22.43 36.83 -2.09
N GLN A 381 -21.75 36.56 -0.96
CA GLN A 381 -22.19 35.57 0.02
C GLN A 381 -23.47 36.02 0.74
N TRP A 382 -23.56 37.30 1.11
CA TRP A 382 -24.73 37.85 1.79
C TRP A 382 -25.97 37.88 0.90
N ASP A 383 -25.83 38.23 -0.38
CA ASP A 383 -26.94 38.26 -1.32
C ASP A 383 -27.58 36.87 -1.47
N LEU A 384 -26.77 35.81 -1.60
CA LEU A 384 -27.25 34.43 -1.68
C LEU A 384 -27.89 33.93 -0.38
N LEU A 385 -27.33 34.27 0.78
CA LEU A 385 -27.95 33.95 2.08
C LEU A 385 -29.31 34.66 2.25
N ASN A 386 -29.42 35.90 1.78
CA ASN A 386 -30.67 36.66 1.81
C ASN A 386 -31.71 36.09 0.84
N GLU A 387 -31.29 35.66 -0.36
CA GLU A 387 -32.13 35.01 -1.35
C GLU A 387 -32.66 33.65 -0.86
N GLY A 388 -31.78 32.86 -0.24
CA GLY A 388 -32.13 31.55 0.33
C GLY A 388 -33.07 31.69 1.53
N GLY A 389 -32.83 32.68 2.39
CA GLY A 389 -33.64 32.99 3.57
C GLY A 389 -33.33 32.11 4.79
N GLU A 390 -32.21 31.39 4.75
CA GLU A 390 -31.79 30.48 5.81
C GLU A 390 -31.18 31.18 7.04
N PRO A 391 -31.19 30.53 8.21
CA PRO A 391 -30.44 31.02 9.36
C PRO A 391 -28.93 31.08 9.08
N VAL A 392 -28.31 32.20 9.43
CA VAL A 392 -26.86 32.40 9.29
C VAL A 392 -26.13 31.79 10.48
N ALA A 393 -25.26 30.82 10.22
CA ALA A 393 -24.47 30.12 11.23
C ALA A 393 -23.48 31.08 11.93
N HIS A 394 -23.07 30.69 13.15
CA HIS A 394 -22.07 31.45 13.92
C HIS A 394 -20.75 31.60 13.14
N LEU A 395 -20.19 30.48 12.64
CA LEU A 395 -18.95 30.49 11.87
C LEU A 395 -19.06 31.34 10.59
N THR A 396 -20.23 31.43 9.97
CA THR A 396 -20.46 32.31 8.80
C THR A 396 -20.25 33.77 9.17
N LYS A 397 -20.77 34.19 10.35
CA LYS A 397 -20.60 35.54 10.87
C LYS A 397 -19.16 35.83 11.27
N VAL A 398 -18.47 34.85 11.86
CA VAL A 398 -17.05 34.95 12.21
C VAL A 398 -16.20 35.11 10.93
N THR A 399 -16.45 34.29 9.91
CA THR A 399 -15.69 34.29 8.66
C THR A 399 -15.90 35.56 7.82
N LEU A 400 -17.15 36.04 7.70
CA LEU A 400 -17.47 37.25 6.92
C LEU A 400 -17.26 38.55 7.73
N GLY A 401 -17.21 38.49 9.06
CA GLY A 401 -17.11 39.64 9.94
C GLY A 401 -15.93 40.59 9.65
N PRO A 402 -14.69 40.11 9.39
CA PRO A 402 -13.53 40.94 9.14
C PRO A 402 -13.67 41.92 7.96
N SER A 403 -14.46 41.58 6.93
CA SER A 403 -14.67 42.46 5.78
C SER A 403 -15.57 43.66 6.12
N LYS A 404 -16.36 43.57 7.20
CA LYS A 404 -17.35 44.57 7.63
C LYS A 404 -18.34 45.00 6.54
N GLY A 405 -18.53 44.17 5.50
CA GLY A 405 -19.36 44.53 4.35
C GLY A 405 -18.78 45.64 3.47
N VAL A 406 -17.48 45.96 3.59
CA VAL A 406 -16.83 47.02 2.81
C VAL A 406 -15.97 46.40 1.71
N PRO A 407 -16.33 46.58 0.43
CA PRO A 407 -15.50 46.13 -0.69
C PRO A 407 -14.18 46.90 -0.75
N MET A 408 -13.11 46.22 -1.16
CA MET A 408 -11.85 46.86 -1.53
C MET A 408 -11.98 47.55 -2.87
N SER A 409 -11.38 48.73 -3.01
CA SER A 409 -11.12 49.32 -4.32
C SER A 409 -10.07 48.50 -5.10
N PHE A 410 -10.07 48.60 -6.43
CA PHE A 410 -9.08 47.91 -7.26
C PHE A 410 -7.62 48.22 -6.85
N PRO A 411 -7.23 49.48 -6.55
CA PRO A 411 -5.88 49.76 -6.06
C PRO A 411 -5.54 49.09 -4.72
N GLU A 412 -6.48 49.00 -3.79
CA GLU A 412 -6.27 48.30 -2.51
C GLU A 412 -6.10 46.80 -2.68
N LEU A 413 -6.90 46.20 -3.57
CA LEU A 413 -6.78 44.80 -3.95
C LEU A 413 -5.42 44.52 -4.60
N TRP A 414 -4.99 45.35 -5.56
CA TRP A 414 -3.68 45.20 -6.21
C TRP A 414 -2.53 45.35 -5.21
N SER A 415 -2.61 46.33 -4.31
CA SER A 415 -1.63 46.50 -3.23
C SER A 415 -1.57 45.27 -2.31
N SER A 416 -2.72 44.70 -1.95
CA SER A 416 -2.80 43.50 -1.13
C SER A 416 -2.24 42.27 -1.85
N ASN A 417 -2.49 42.12 -3.15
CA ASN A 417 -1.88 41.07 -3.97
C ASN A 417 -0.36 41.23 -4.10
N ASN A 418 0.15 42.45 -4.24
CA ASN A 418 1.58 42.71 -4.23
C ASN A 418 2.22 42.33 -2.88
N ARG A 419 1.57 42.68 -1.75
CA ARG A 419 2.00 42.26 -0.41
C ARG A 419 2.03 40.74 -0.26
N ARG A 420 1.03 40.04 -0.77
CA ARG A 420 0.99 38.57 -0.79
C ARG A 420 2.17 37.98 -1.56
N ASP A 421 2.47 38.50 -2.74
CA ASP A 421 3.55 37.96 -3.57
C ASP A 421 4.93 38.25 -2.95
N ASN A 422 5.14 39.45 -2.39
CA ASN A 422 6.35 39.74 -1.61
C ASN A 422 6.49 38.81 -0.39
N TYR A 423 5.38 38.48 0.26
CA TYR A 423 5.37 37.55 1.39
C TYR A 423 5.78 36.14 0.96
N ARG A 424 5.25 35.64 -0.17
CA ARG A 424 5.66 34.36 -0.78
C ARG A 424 7.16 34.32 -1.07
N ASP A 425 7.67 35.33 -1.76
CA ASP A 425 9.08 35.42 -2.13
C ASP A 425 9.97 35.44 -0.90
N LYS A 426 9.59 36.20 0.12
CA LYS A 426 10.36 36.30 1.35
C LYS A 426 10.36 34.99 2.14
N TYR A 427 9.23 34.30 2.24
CA TYR A 427 9.14 33.01 2.93
C TYR A 427 10.00 31.94 2.23
N ASN A 428 9.93 31.88 0.90
CA ASN A 428 10.75 30.97 0.11
C ASN A 428 12.25 31.31 0.18
N GLN A 429 12.60 32.61 0.21
CA GLN A 429 13.97 33.07 0.48
C GLN A 429 14.47 32.57 1.84
N LEU A 430 13.65 32.68 2.90
CA LEU A 430 14.03 32.22 4.23
C LEU A 430 14.24 30.71 4.27
N MET A 431 13.40 29.91 3.60
CA MET A 431 13.59 28.47 3.53
C MET A 431 14.93 28.13 2.89
N ARG A 432 15.29 28.82 1.79
CA ARG A 432 16.57 28.64 1.11
C ARG A 432 17.76 29.07 1.98
N GLU A 433 17.71 30.27 2.56
CA GLU A 433 18.81 30.83 3.39
C GLU A 433 19.07 30.00 4.64
N ARG A 434 18.03 29.39 5.21
CA ARG A 434 18.13 28.52 6.38
C ARG A 434 18.38 27.05 6.02
N GLY A 435 18.46 26.72 4.72
CA GLY A 435 18.68 25.35 4.25
C GLY A 435 17.56 24.38 4.62
N VAL A 436 16.32 24.83 4.70
CA VAL A 436 15.15 24.00 5.05
C VAL A 436 14.48 23.47 3.79
N ASP A 437 14.24 22.17 3.76
CA ASP A 437 13.58 21.47 2.66
C ASP A 437 12.08 21.42 2.87
N LEU A 438 11.67 21.04 4.09
CA LEU A 438 10.29 20.84 4.48
C LEU A 438 10.02 21.47 5.85
N ILE A 439 8.77 21.85 6.10
CA ILE A 439 8.33 22.39 7.39
C ILE A 439 7.28 21.47 7.98
N LEU A 440 7.56 20.94 9.18
CA LEU A 440 6.61 20.23 10.03
C LEU A 440 5.87 21.24 10.91
N SER A 441 4.54 21.18 10.95
CA SER A 441 3.71 22.05 11.80
C SER A 441 2.45 21.33 12.30
N PRO A 442 1.75 21.88 13.31
CA PRO A 442 0.39 21.46 13.65
C PRO A 442 -0.54 21.50 12.45
N ALA A 443 -1.47 20.55 12.34
CA ALA A 443 -2.55 20.59 11.35
C ALA A 443 -3.74 21.46 11.81
N TYR A 444 -3.88 21.67 13.12
CA TYR A 444 -4.86 22.54 13.77
C TYR A 444 -4.39 22.88 15.18
N VAL A 445 -5.10 23.77 15.90
CA VAL A 445 -4.79 24.14 17.29
C VAL A 445 -4.85 22.93 18.22
N GLY A 446 -5.85 22.06 18.03
CA GLY A 446 -6.13 20.87 18.83
C GLY A 446 -6.32 19.59 18.01
N ALA A 447 -6.80 18.54 18.68
CA ALA A 447 -7.15 17.26 18.04
C ALA A 447 -8.34 17.38 17.07
N ALA A 448 -9.33 18.16 17.48
CA ALA A 448 -10.49 18.60 16.73
C ALA A 448 -11.03 19.87 17.41
N ALA A 449 -12.24 20.30 17.05
CA ALA A 449 -13.00 21.31 17.80
C ALA A 449 -14.41 20.79 18.10
N VAL A 450 -15.11 21.43 19.02
CA VAL A 450 -16.55 21.18 19.23
C VAL A 450 -17.32 21.69 17.99
N CYS A 451 -18.38 20.98 17.61
CA CYS A 451 -19.25 21.42 16.50
C CYS A 451 -19.70 22.88 16.68
N GLY A 452 -19.45 23.70 15.65
CA GLY A 452 -19.76 25.12 15.60
C GLY A 452 -18.70 26.06 16.18
N GLN A 453 -17.58 25.55 16.68
CA GLN A 453 -16.56 26.33 17.42
C GLN A 453 -15.19 26.42 16.72
N ALA A 454 -15.01 25.81 15.54
CA ALA A 454 -13.73 25.84 14.81
C ALA A 454 -13.43 27.22 14.17
N GLU A 455 -13.06 28.22 14.96
CA GLU A 455 -12.86 29.61 14.51
C GLU A 455 -11.46 29.90 13.94
N TYR A 456 -10.44 29.09 14.23
CA TYR A 456 -9.05 29.41 13.89
C TYR A 456 -8.48 28.67 12.66
N PHE A 457 -8.13 29.44 11.62
CA PHE A 457 -7.71 28.88 10.32
C PHE A 457 -6.20 28.91 10.06
N HIS A 458 -5.40 29.63 10.88
CA HIS A 458 -4.09 30.11 10.43
C HIS A 458 -2.99 29.05 10.35
N TYR A 459 -3.09 27.97 11.14
CA TYR A 459 -2.21 26.81 11.03
C TYR A 459 -2.22 26.18 9.63
N THR A 460 -3.33 26.29 8.88
CA THR A 460 -3.46 25.75 7.53
C THR A 460 -3.50 26.81 6.44
N SER A 461 -4.20 27.93 6.67
CA SER A 461 -4.37 29.00 5.67
C SER A 461 -3.08 29.72 5.30
N ILE A 462 -2.06 29.69 6.17
CA ILE A 462 -0.73 30.22 5.86
C ILE A 462 -0.11 29.54 4.63
N TRP A 463 -0.34 28.24 4.47
CA TRP A 463 0.16 27.46 3.35
C TRP A 463 -0.64 27.70 2.06
N ASN A 464 -1.89 28.19 2.16
CA ASN A 464 -2.68 28.63 1.00
C ASN A 464 -2.20 29.99 0.48
N ILE A 465 -1.99 30.97 1.36
CA ILE A 465 -1.47 32.27 0.92
C ILE A 465 -0.05 32.15 0.38
N LEU A 466 0.76 31.24 0.93
CA LEU A 466 2.10 30.93 0.41
C LEU A 466 2.08 30.10 -0.89
N ASP A 467 0.93 29.52 -1.23
CA ASP A 467 0.77 28.59 -2.34
C ASP A 467 1.78 27.42 -2.31
N GLN A 468 1.99 26.86 -1.11
CA GLN A 468 2.92 25.76 -0.88
C GLN A 468 2.16 24.44 -0.69
N PRO A 469 2.62 23.33 -1.29
CA PRO A 469 1.99 22.04 -1.11
C PRO A 469 2.19 21.52 0.31
N SER A 470 1.13 20.95 0.90
CA SER A 470 1.15 20.47 2.28
C SER A 470 0.35 19.18 2.42
N ILE A 471 0.94 18.16 3.06
CA ILE A 471 0.25 16.91 3.36
C ILE A 471 -0.02 16.79 4.85
N THR A 472 -1.28 16.55 5.22
CA THR A 472 -1.65 16.14 6.57
C THR A 472 -1.51 14.64 6.71
N PHE A 473 -0.98 14.20 7.85
CA PHE A 473 -0.83 12.80 8.19
C PHE A 473 -1.10 12.54 9.67
N GLN A 474 -1.49 11.31 9.98
CA GLN A 474 -1.77 10.86 11.34
C GLN A 474 -0.48 10.48 12.07
N THR A 475 -0.34 10.93 13.31
CA THR A 475 0.87 10.66 14.10
C THR A 475 0.85 9.31 14.83
N GLY A 476 -0.31 8.65 14.86
CA GLY A 476 -0.60 7.50 15.73
C GLY A 476 -0.85 7.89 17.20
N VAL A 477 -0.67 9.15 17.56
CA VAL A 477 -0.97 9.68 18.89
C VAL A 477 -2.47 10.00 19.00
N LYS A 478 -3.04 9.70 20.16
CA LYS A 478 -4.38 10.12 20.56
C LYS A 478 -4.28 10.97 21.81
N VAL A 479 -5.31 11.79 22.04
CA VAL A 479 -5.47 12.51 23.31
C VAL A 479 -5.59 11.51 24.46
N ASP A 480 -4.75 11.70 25.47
CA ASP A 480 -4.72 10.92 26.70
C ASP A 480 -4.89 11.87 27.90
N PRO A 481 -6.05 11.87 28.57
CA PRO A 481 -6.31 12.75 29.71
C PRO A 481 -5.32 12.62 30.87
N ALA A 482 -4.59 11.52 30.98
CA ALA A 482 -3.61 11.32 32.04
C ALA A 482 -2.34 12.16 31.85
N VAL A 483 -2.00 12.53 30.61
CA VAL A 483 -0.76 13.27 30.28
C VAL A 483 -1.02 14.59 29.57
N ASP A 484 -2.13 14.71 28.84
CA ASP A 484 -2.52 15.91 28.10
C ASP A 484 -3.35 16.86 28.99
N VAL A 485 -2.81 17.20 30.16
CA VAL A 485 -3.47 18.16 31.06
C VAL A 485 -3.22 19.60 30.60
N VAL A 486 -4.17 20.48 30.87
CA VAL A 486 -4.04 21.92 30.62
C VAL A 486 -2.78 22.45 31.29
N ASP A 487 -1.96 23.19 30.54
CA ASP A 487 -0.74 23.77 31.08
C ASP A 487 -1.05 24.95 32.00
N THR A 488 -0.87 24.75 33.30
CA THR A 488 -1.07 25.83 34.30
C THR A 488 -0.07 26.99 34.18
N ALA A 489 1.04 26.80 33.46
CA ALA A 489 2.02 27.85 33.17
C ALA A 489 1.71 28.64 31.90
N TYR A 490 0.65 28.26 31.16
CA TYR A 490 0.19 28.96 29.96
C TYR A 490 -0.08 30.45 30.22
N LYS A 491 0.37 31.29 29.28
CA LYS A 491 0.08 32.73 29.28
C LYS A 491 -0.40 33.13 27.89
N PRO A 492 -1.65 33.60 27.75
CA PRO A 492 -2.18 33.99 26.46
C PRO A 492 -1.42 35.20 25.90
N ARG A 493 -1.10 35.16 24.60
CA ARG A 493 -0.52 36.27 23.83
C ARG A 493 -1.55 37.31 23.42
N SER A 494 -2.80 36.87 23.26
CA SER A 494 -3.93 37.68 22.80
C SER A 494 -5.26 37.09 23.30
N GLU A 495 -6.36 37.81 23.07
CA GLU A 495 -7.71 37.30 23.34
C GLU A 495 -8.05 36.08 22.45
N VAL A 496 -7.55 36.05 21.21
CA VAL A 496 -7.72 34.92 20.29
C VAL A 496 -7.00 33.69 20.84
N ASP A 497 -5.74 33.84 21.25
CA ASP A 497 -4.97 32.76 21.87
C ASP A 497 -5.67 32.23 23.13
N ALA A 498 -6.14 33.13 24.00
CA ALA A 498 -6.87 32.75 25.20
C ALA A 498 -8.16 31.98 24.87
N ARG A 499 -8.93 32.43 23.88
CA ARG A 499 -10.16 31.75 23.45
C ARG A 499 -9.85 30.33 22.99
N GLU A 500 -8.98 30.19 21.99
CA GLU A 500 -8.67 28.89 21.38
C GLU A 500 -8.05 27.91 22.39
N TYR A 501 -7.17 28.38 23.27
CA TYR A 501 -6.55 27.53 24.27
C TYR A 501 -7.56 27.04 25.33
N ASN A 502 -8.50 27.90 25.73
CA ASN A 502 -9.53 27.59 26.72
C ASN A 502 -10.63 26.64 26.19
N GLU A 503 -10.69 26.38 24.89
CA GLU A 503 -11.58 25.35 24.32
C GLU A 503 -11.11 23.92 24.64
N TYR A 504 -9.87 23.74 25.09
CA TYR A 504 -9.32 22.43 25.39
C TYR A 504 -9.81 21.87 26.73
N ASP A 505 -10.47 20.72 26.68
CA ASP A 505 -10.80 19.88 27.83
C ASP A 505 -10.39 18.43 27.56
N ALA A 506 -9.44 17.90 28.33
CA ALA A 506 -8.85 16.61 28.05
C ALA A 506 -9.88 15.46 27.98
N ALA A 507 -10.91 15.50 28.82
CA ALA A 507 -11.98 14.49 28.84
C ALA A 507 -12.86 14.56 27.58
N THR A 508 -13.22 15.76 27.12
CA THR A 508 -14.01 15.97 25.91
C THR A 508 -13.30 15.43 24.66
N PHE A 509 -11.97 15.55 24.59
CA PHE A 509 -11.19 15.13 23.43
C PHE A 509 -10.57 13.73 23.56
N GLU A 510 -10.87 12.98 24.62
CA GLU A 510 -10.27 11.65 24.89
C GLU A 510 -10.33 10.73 23.66
N GLY A 511 -9.19 10.16 23.30
CA GLY A 511 -9.09 9.21 22.19
C GLY A 511 -9.17 9.84 20.79
N ALA A 512 -9.38 11.16 20.67
CA ALA A 512 -9.33 11.85 19.39
C ALA A 512 -7.91 11.77 18.79
N PRO A 513 -7.78 11.51 17.48
CA PRO A 513 -6.48 11.37 16.83
C PRO A 513 -5.77 12.73 16.70
N ILE A 514 -4.44 12.71 16.77
CA ILE A 514 -3.60 13.88 16.54
C ILE A 514 -2.90 13.76 15.19
N ALA A 515 -3.08 14.78 14.36
CA ALA A 515 -2.43 14.89 13.07
C ALA A 515 -1.48 16.10 13.03
N LEU A 516 -0.45 15.97 12.19
CA LEU A 516 0.46 17.05 11.84
C LEU A 516 0.44 17.23 10.33
N GLN A 517 1.07 18.30 9.84
CA GLN A 517 1.24 18.52 8.42
C GLN A 517 2.70 18.78 8.07
N LEU A 518 3.10 18.31 6.89
CA LEU A 518 4.42 18.51 6.30
C LEU A 518 4.26 19.35 5.02
N THR A 519 4.89 20.52 5.00
CA THR A 519 4.79 21.48 3.89
C THR A 519 6.11 21.59 3.14
N GLY A 520 6.04 21.61 1.82
CA GLY A 520 7.20 21.75 0.94
C GLY A 520 7.22 23.05 0.15
N LYS A 521 8.15 23.13 -0.79
CA LYS A 521 8.30 24.28 -1.69
C LYS A 521 7.24 24.22 -2.79
N ARG A 522 6.85 25.40 -3.30
CA ARG A 522 5.89 25.55 -4.39
C ARG A 522 6.30 24.71 -5.62
N TYR A 523 5.35 23.99 -6.22
CA TYR A 523 5.55 23.02 -7.32
C TYR A 523 6.51 21.86 -7.00
N ARG A 524 6.72 21.56 -5.71
CA ARG A 524 7.44 20.38 -5.23
C ARG A 524 6.52 19.38 -4.53
N ASP A 525 5.29 19.25 -5.02
CA ASP A 525 4.23 18.42 -4.45
C ASP A 525 4.69 16.98 -4.18
N GLU A 526 5.46 16.40 -5.11
CA GLU A 526 5.97 15.02 -5.03
C GLU A 526 7.07 14.85 -3.96
N GLU A 527 7.81 15.92 -3.64
CA GLU A 527 8.84 15.89 -2.60
C GLU A 527 8.17 15.79 -1.21
N VAL A 528 6.98 16.37 -1.05
CA VAL A 528 6.20 16.28 0.19
C VAL A 528 5.68 14.85 0.41
N THR A 529 5.21 14.19 -0.65
CA THR A 529 4.68 12.82 -0.56
C THR A 529 5.79 11.76 -0.40
N THR A 530 6.89 11.86 -1.14
CA THR A 530 8.03 10.92 -1.05
C THR A 530 8.85 11.09 0.24
N SER A 531 9.06 12.32 0.70
CA SER A 531 9.76 12.56 1.97
C SER A 531 8.95 12.06 3.16
N HIS A 532 7.61 12.06 3.08
CA HIS A 532 6.78 11.39 4.08
C HIS A 532 7.02 9.87 4.06
N THR A 533 7.09 9.22 2.90
CA THR A 533 7.40 7.77 2.83
C THR A 533 8.75 7.47 3.47
N SER A 534 9.76 8.29 3.20
CA SER A 534 11.11 8.17 3.76
C SER A 534 11.17 8.39 5.27
N THR A 535 10.27 9.23 5.79
CA THR A 535 10.14 9.53 7.23
C THR A 535 9.02 8.75 7.90
N SER A 536 8.36 7.81 7.20
CA SER A 536 7.21 7.05 7.71
C SER A 536 7.54 6.10 8.87
N SER A 537 8.80 5.69 9.02
CA SER A 537 9.27 5.01 10.24
C SER A 537 9.18 5.91 11.48
N ALA A 538 9.28 7.24 11.30
CA ALA A 538 9.06 8.24 12.33
C ALA A 538 7.58 8.59 12.54
N PHE A 539 6.72 8.34 11.55
CA PHE A 539 5.30 8.62 11.60
C PHE A 539 4.53 7.32 11.32
N PRO A 540 4.26 6.50 12.36
CA PRO A 540 3.45 5.32 12.14
C PRO A 540 2.13 5.80 11.54
N LEU A 541 1.86 5.39 10.30
CA LEU A 541 0.51 5.42 9.77
C LEU A 541 -0.36 4.79 10.86
N SER A 542 -1.49 5.44 11.19
CA SER A 542 -2.57 4.76 11.90
C SER A 542 -2.75 3.39 11.22
N PRO A 543 -2.75 2.28 11.97
CA PRO A 543 -2.62 0.95 11.39
C PRO A 543 -3.69 0.74 10.32
N ALA A 544 -3.28 0.90 9.07
CA ALA A 544 -3.92 0.24 7.96
C ALA A 544 -3.68 -1.24 8.22
N CYS A 545 -4.74 -1.91 8.68
CA CYS A 545 -4.80 -3.28 9.22
C CYS A 545 -4.72 -3.36 10.76
N PRO A 546 -5.87 -3.34 11.48
CA PRO A 546 -5.93 -3.73 12.89
C PRO A 546 -5.64 -5.22 13.13
N ASN A 547 -5.44 -6.05 12.12
CA ASN A 547 -5.41 -7.50 12.32
C ASN A 547 -4.04 -8.10 12.65
N LEU A 548 -2.98 -7.30 12.76
CA LEU A 548 -1.66 -7.78 13.24
C LEU A 548 -1.12 -7.02 14.46
N ALA A 549 -1.55 -5.77 14.71
CA ALA A 549 -1.11 -5.00 15.88
C ALA A 549 -1.99 -5.20 17.13
N CYS A 550 -3.24 -5.65 16.97
CA CYS A 550 -4.19 -5.80 18.10
C CYS A 550 -3.91 -6.99 19.04
N THR A 551 -2.86 -7.78 18.81
CA THR A 551 -2.49 -8.89 19.71
C THR A 551 -1.31 -8.57 20.63
N GLY A 552 -0.67 -7.40 20.50
CA GLY A 552 0.52 -7.03 21.30
C GLY A 552 1.73 -7.95 21.09
N THR A 553 1.74 -8.77 20.03
CA THR A 553 2.71 -9.86 19.87
C THR A 553 3.97 -9.47 19.10
N PHE A 554 3.92 -8.43 18.26
CA PHE A 554 5.06 -7.98 17.47
C PHE A 554 5.59 -6.63 17.97
N ALA A 555 6.91 -6.53 18.14
CA ALA A 555 7.56 -5.27 18.44
C ALA A 555 7.54 -4.31 17.21
N PRO A 556 7.65 -2.98 17.39
CA PRO A 556 7.58 -2.03 16.28
C PRO A 556 8.62 -2.25 15.17
N ASP A 557 9.80 -2.78 15.49
CA ASP A 557 10.84 -3.18 14.55
C ASP A 557 10.55 -4.50 13.82
N GLU A 558 9.74 -5.38 14.43
CA GLU A 558 9.29 -6.64 13.83
C GLU A 558 8.21 -6.44 12.77
N LEU A 559 7.37 -5.40 12.91
CA LEU A 559 6.24 -5.15 12.02
C LEU A 559 6.68 -4.97 10.55
N GLY A 560 7.79 -4.26 10.32
CA GLY A 560 8.34 -4.06 8.98
C GLY A 560 8.86 -5.35 8.33
N LEU A 561 9.36 -6.29 9.14
CA LEU A 561 9.82 -7.61 8.68
C LEU A 561 8.65 -8.58 8.49
N ALA A 562 7.64 -8.54 9.35
CA ALA A 562 6.40 -9.29 9.17
C ALA A 562 5.66 -8.86 7.90
N HIS A 563 5.63 -7.54 7.62
CA HIS A 563 5.08 -7.04 6.36
C HIS A 563 5.88 -7.52 5.14
N HIS A 564 7.22 -7.46 5.21
CA HIS A 564 8.10 -7.99 4.14
C HIS A 564 7.88 -9.49 3.93
N TYR A 565 7.69 -10.25 5.01
CA TYR A 565 7.33 -11.66 4.94
C TYR A 565 6.05 -11.86 4.12
N HIS A 566 4.96 -11.19 4.48
CA HIS A 566 3.66 -11.41 3.83
C HIS A 566 3.58 -10.91 2.39
N THR A 567 4.30 -9.85 2.04
CA THR A 567 4.18 -9.20 0.73
C THR A 567 5.19 -9.69 -0.30
N VAL A 568 6.36 -10.12 0.16
CA VAL A 568 7.50 -10.50 -0.68
C VAL A 568 7.93 -11.95 -0.41
N PHE A 569 8.42 -12.25 0.80
CA PHE A 569 9.11 -13.52 1.03
C PHE A 569 8.18 -14.74 0.93
N SER A 570 6.95 -14.65 1.44
CA SER A 570 5.97 -15.75 1.40
C SER A 570 5.65 -16.21 -0.03
N LYS A 571 5.64 -15.28 -0.99
CA LYS A 571 5.40 -15.57 -2.41
C LYS A 571 6.57 -16.32 -3.06
N LEU A 572 7.77 -16.22 -2.49
CA LEU A 572 8.94 -16.99 -2.92
C LEU A 572 8.93 -18.42 -2.37
N LEU A 573 8.16 -18.68 -1.31
CA LEU A 573 8.10 -20.02 -0.70
C LEU A 573 7.25 -20.99 -1.50
N LEU A 574 6.24 -20.50 -2.22
CA LEU A 574 5.30 -21.32 -2.99
C LEU A 574 5.52 -21.14 -4.49
N LEU A 575 5.21 -22.17 -5.26
CA LEU A 575 5.26 -22.09 -6.72
C LEU A 575 4.10 -21.26 -7.27
N PRO A 576 4.28 -20.56 -8.41
CA PRO A 576 3.20 -19.89 -9.12
C PRO A 576 2.02 -20.78 -9.50
N SER A 577 2.25 -22.09 -9.64
CA SER A 577 1.22 -23.11 -9.92
C SER A 577 0.57 -23.70 -8.67
N ALA A 578 0.93 -23.23 -7.47
CA ALA A 578 0.31 -23.68 -6.23
C ALA A 578 -1.19 -23.36 -6.22
N ASP A 579 -1.99 -24.27 -5.66
CA ASP A 579 -3.42 -24.05 -5.50
C ASP A 579 -3.66 -22.80 -4.63
N PRO A 580 -4.52 -21.86 -5.05
CA PRO A 580 -4.81 -20.65 -4.29
C PRO A 580 -5.38 -20.94 -2.88
N GLY A 581 -6.14 -22.03 -2.72
CA GLY A 581 -6.68 -22.47 -1.44
C GLY A 581 -5.59 -22.96 -0.49
N ASP A 582 -4.66 -23.78 -0.99
CA ASP A 582 -3.49 -24.23 -0.22
C ASP A 582 -2.59 -23.03 0.18
N THR A 583 -2.44 -22.06 -0.72
CA THR A 583 -1.70 -20.81 -0.49
C THR A 583 -2.33 -19.96 0.62
N ALA A 584 -3.65 -19.77 0.57
CA ALA A 584 -4.38 -19.04 1.60
C ALA A 584 -4.33 -19.76 2.95
N ALA A 585 -4.49 -21.08 2.96
CA ALA A 585 -4.43 -21.90 4.17
C ALA A 585 -3.04 -21.89 4.83
N PHE A 586 -1.96 -21.96 4.03
CA PHE A 586 -0.59 -21.83 4.50
C PHE A 586 -0.35 -20.44 5.09
N THR A 587 -0.75 -19.38 4.38
CA THR A 587 -0.58 -17.99 4.84
C THR A 587 -1.30 -17.74 6.16
N ALA A 588 -2.56 -18.17 6.29
CA ALA A 588 -3.34 -18.03 7.52
C ALA A 588 -2.72 -18.82 8.68
N SER A 589 -2.27 -20.05 8.43
CA SER A 589 -1.60 -20.88 9.44
C SER A 589 -0.30 -20.24 9.93
N MET A 590 0.47 -19.64 9.02
CA MET A 590 1.73 -18.97 9.34
C MET A 590 1.50 -17.71 10.18
N SER A 591 0.52 -16.89 9.83
CA SER A 591 0.14 -15.74 10.66
C SER A 591 -0.23 -16.15 12.08
N ASP A 592 -1.04 -17.21 12.23
CA ASP A 592 -1.43 -17.74 13.55
C ASP A 592 -0.23 -18.26 14.35
N LEU A 593 0.67 -19.01 13.71
CA LEU A 593 1.87 -19.55 14.36
C LEU A 593 2.84 -18.44 14.80
N MET A 594 3.06 -17.41 13.97
CA MET A 594 3.90 -16.27 14.34
C MET A 594 3.32 -15.48 15.52
N MET A 595 1.99 -15.48 15.69
CA MET A 595 1.34 -14.85 16.85
C MET A 595 1.45 -15.70 18.13
N ARG A 596 1.52 -17.03 18.03
CA ARG A 596 1.46 -17.92 19.20
C ARG A 596 2.82 -18.47 19.65
N SER A 597 3.82 -18.44 18.78
CA SER A 597 5.11 -19.09 19.02
C SER A 597 6.27 -18.15 18.74
N ASP A 598 6.94 -17.66 19.79
CA ASP A 598 8.11 -16.78 19.69
C ASP A 598 9.24 -17.42 18.88
N GLY A 599 9.36 -18.75 18.93
CA GLY A 599 10.32 -19.52 18.15
C GLY A 599 10.03 -19.45 16.65
N VAL A 600 8.78 -19.69 16.26
CA VAL A 600 8.36 -19.58 14.85
C VAL A 600 8.42 -18.13 14.38
N ARG A 601 7.96 -17.17 15.21
CA ARG A 601 8.07 -15.75 14.92
C ARG A 601 9.50 -15.35 14.63
N SER A 602 10.43 -15.71 15.52
CA SER A 602 11.85 -15.42 15.32
C SER A 602 12.41 -16.09 14.06
N ALA A 603 12.03 -17.33 13.78
CA ALA A 603 12.50 -18.04 12.57
C ALA A 603 12.06 -17.33 11.28
N VAL A 604 10.79 -16.94 11.21
CA VAL A 604 10.23 -16.23 10.06
C VAL A 604 10.85 -14.85 9.90
N LEU A 605 11.02 -14.10 10.99
CA LEU A 605 11.64 -12.78 10.96
C LEU A 605 13.13 -12.84 10.59
N ALA A 606 13.84 -13.89 11.02
CA ALA A 606 15.23 -14.13 10.62
C ALA A 606 15.37 -14.30 9.10
N ALA A 607 14.52 -15.16 8.52
CA ALA A 607 14.50 -15.42 7.08
C ALA A 607 14.04 -14.20 6.27
N ALA A 608 13.00 -13.50 6.74
CA ALA A 608 12.53 -12.27 6.10
C ALA A 608 13.59 -11.15 6.12
N ALA A 609 14.32 -11.01 7.22
CA ALA A 609 15.42 -10.05 7.33
C ALA A 609 16.61 -10.44 6.44
N ALA A 610 16.95 -11.72 6.33
CA ALA A 610 17.99 -12.21 5.43
C ALA A 610 17.64 -11.89 3.97
N ASN A 611 16.42 -12.21 3.55
CA ASN A 611 15.93 -11.91 2.21
C ASN A 611 15.93 -10.40 1.92
N ARG A 612 15.46 -9.58 2.86
CA ARG A 612 15.45 -8.13 2.72
C ARG A 612 16.87 -7.55 2.64
N SER A 613 17.81 -8.10 3.40
CA SER A 613 19.23 -7.75 3.30
C SER A 613 19.77 -8.06 1.90
N ALA A 614 19.48 -9.25 1.36
CA ALA A 614 19.92 -9.64 0.02
C ALA A 614 19.37 -8.75 -1.10
N LEU A 615 18.11 -8.32 -0.99
CA LEU A 615 17.47 -7.45 -2.00
C LEU A 615 17.91 -5.98 -1.91
N SER A 616 18.15 -5.47 -0.70
CA SER A 616 18.45 -4.05 -0.47
C SER A 616 19.93 -3.72 -0.31
N SER A 617 20.78 -4.74 -0.07
CA SER A 617 22.19 -4.57 0.32
C SER A 617 22.40 -3.72 1.59
N ILE A 618 21.40 -3.66 2.49
CA ILE A 618 21.46 -2.88 3.73
C ILE A 618 21.95 -3.76 4.90
N GLN A 619 23.12 -3.45 5.44
CA GLN A 619 23.81 -4.21 6.50
C GLN A 619 22.98 -4.37 7.80
N SER A 620 22.10 -3.42 8.13
CA SER A 620 21.31 -3.50 9.37
C SER A 620 20.33 -4.68 9.37
N TYR A 621 19.79 -5.08 8.21
CA TYR A 621 18.92 -6.25 8.11
C TYR A 621 19.69 -7.56 8.30
N GLN A 622 20.97 -7.61 7.92
CA GLN A 622 21.83 -8.75 8.22
C GLN A 622 22.00 -8.92 9.74
N ASN A 623 22.21 -7.83 10.47
CA ASN A 623 22.34 -7.88 11.92
C ASN A 623 21.02 -8.30 12.60
N LEU A 624 19.87 -7.80 12.11
CA LEU A 624 18.56 -8.22 12.59
C LEU A 624 18.31 -9.71 12.32
N SER A 625 18.65 -10.18 11.11
CA SER A 625 18.57 -11.59 10.76
C SER A 625 19.36 -12.47 11.74
N LEU A 626 20.63 -12.14 11.99
CA LEU A 626 21.48 -12.85 12.97
C LEU A 626 20.90 -12.81 14.39
N GLY A 627 20.31 -11.68 14.80
CA GLY A 627 19.67 -11.55 16.11
C GLY A 627 18.44 -12.46 16.28
N TYR A 628 17.58 -12.54 15.27
CA TYR A 628 16.43 -13.45 15.27
C TYR A 628 16.87 -14.91 15.07
N TYR A 629 17.93 -15.17 14.32
CA TYR A 629 18.54 -16.48 14.15
C TYR A 629 18.99 -17.05 15.50
N ASP A 630 19.74 -16.28 16.29
CA ASP A 630 20.18 -16.68 17.64
C ASP A 630 18.99 -17.02 18.57
N LYS A 631 17.93 -16.20 18.55
CA LYS A 631 16.69 -16.48 19.30
C LYS A 631 16.06 -17.81 18.86
N THR A 632 16.02 -18.06 17.56
CA THR A 632 15.44 -19.28 17.00
C THR A 632 16.27 -20.52 17.35
N VAL A 633 17.60 -20.46 17.26
CA VAL A 633 18.49 -21.57 17.66
C VAL A 633 18.29 -21.92 19.14
N LYS A 634 18.20 -20.91 20.02
CA LYS A 634 17.90 -21.12 21.44
C LYS A 634 16.55 -21.81 21.65
N TYR A 635 15.53 -21.38 20.91
CA TYR A 635 14.22 -22.02 20.92
C TYR A 635 14.31 -23.49 20.48
N VAL A 636 14.93 -23.77 19.33
CA VAL A 636 15.08 -25.13 18.78
C VAL A 636 15.84 -26.03 19.76
N SER A 637 16.95 -25.56 20.32
CA SER A 637 17.73 -26.32 21.32
C SER A 637 16.91 -26.65 22.56
N SER A 638 16.13 -25.70 23.08
CA SER A 638 15.23 -25.92 24.22
C SER A 638 14.10 -26.90 23.89
N ALA A 639 13.52 -26.79 22.69
CA ALA A 639 12.44 -27.66 22.24
C ALA A 639 12.92 -29.11 22.01
N LEU A 640 14.12 -29.29 21.45
CA LEU A 640 14.76 -30.60 21.28
C LEU A 640 15.04 -31.29 22.62
N GLY A 641 15.46 -30.53 23.64
CA GLY A 641 15.69 -31.05 24.98
C GLY A 641 14.41 -31.51 25.71
N LYS A 642 13.24 -31.19 25.18
CA LYS A 642 11.92 -31.55 25.73
C LYS A 642 11.18 -32.59 24.88
N LEU A 643 11.83 -33.19 23.88
CA LEU A 643 11.20 -34.24 23.08
C LEU A 643 10.77 -35.41 23.97
N ASP A 644 9.51 -35.80 23.84
CA ASP A 644 8.95 -36.98 24.47
C ASP A 644 8.55 -38.01 23.40
N ARG A 645 7.87 -39.09 23.82
CA ARG A 645 7.44 -40.17 22.92
C ARG A 645 6.36 -39.76 21.90
N SER A 646 5.79 -38.54 22.00
CA SER A 646 4.79 -38.02 21.06
C SER A 646 5.39 -37.35 19.82
N GLY A 647 6.73 -37.22 19.78
CA GLY A 647 7.44 -36.64 18.65
C GLY A 647 7.54 -35.10 18.70
N PRO A 648 8.19 -34.48 17.70
CA PRO A 648 8.44 -33.04 17.68
C PRO A 648 7.14 -32.25 17.43
N SER A 649 7.00 -31.08 18.10
CA SER A 649 5.84 -30.20 17.96
C SER A 649 5.74 -29.54 16.58
N ARG A 650 4.55 -29.00 16.25
CA ARG A 650 4.31 -28.26 14.99
C ARG A 650 5.24 -27.06 14.86
N ASP A 651 5.32 -26.28 15.93
CA ASP A 651 6.16 -25.10 16.04
C ASP A 651 7.65 -25.42 15.86
N LEU A 652 8.12 -26.55 16.41
CA LEU A 652 9.50 -26.99 16.24
C LEU A 652 9.78 -27.33 14.77
N ALA A 653 8.89 -28.07 14.11
CA ALA A 653 9.03 -28.38 12.69
C ALA A 653 9.03 -27.11 11.83
N MET A 654 8.16 -26.14 12.14
CA MET A 654 8.09 -24.88 11.40
C MET A 654 9.33 -24.01 11.63
N ALA A 655 9.77 -23.86 12.88
CA ALA A 655 10.96 -23.09 13.23
C ALA A 655 12.21 -23.68 12.58
N VAL A 656 12.37 -25.01 12.60
CA VAL A 656 13.45 -25.73 11.89
C VAL A 656 13.36 -25.47 10.38
N THR A 657 12.17 -25.56 9.78
CA THR A 657 12.01 -25.32 8.34
C THR A 657 12.40 -23.90 7.97
N PHE A 658 11.90 -22.89 8.68
CA PHE A 658 12.27 -21.50 8.40
C PHE A 658 13.74 -21.21 8.66
N LEU A 659 14.33 -21.78 9.72
CA LEU A 659 15.72 -21.54 10.10
C LEU A 659 16.75 -22.28 9.24
N TYR A 660 16.36 -23.40 8.62
CA TYR A 660 17.32 -24.34 8.03
C TYR A 660 17.00 -24.77 6.59
N VAL A 661 15.76 -24.54 6.14
CA VAL A 661 15.27 -24.94 4.81
C VAL A 661 14.95 -23.71 3.97
N TYR A 662 14.26 -22.71 4.55
CA TYR A 662 13.96 -21.44 3.90
C TYR A 662 14.99 -20.34 4.19
N ASP A 663 15.81 -20.50 5.23
CA ASP A 663 16.94 -19.64 5.49
C ASP A 663 18.02 -19.93 4.44
N LEU A 664 17.86 -19.25 3.33
CA LEU A 664 18.89 -19.08 2.34
C LEU A 664 19.97 -18.24 2.95
N TRP A 665 20.95 -18.95 3.52
CA TRP A 665 22.33 -18.57 3.66
C TRP A 665 22.59 -17.25 2.97
N GLY A 666 22.78 -16.23 3.81
CA GLY A 666 23.47 -15.03 3.40
C GLY A 666 24.75 -15.40 2.67
N GLN A 667 25.42 -14.39 2.16
CA GLN A 667 26.65 -14.45 1.38
C GLN A 667 27.84 -15.17 2.05
N ASP A 668 27.63 -15.88 3.17
CA ASP A 668 28.60 -16.60 3.97
C ASP A 668 28.76 -18.06 3.50
N PRO A 669 29.84 -18.38 2.77
CA PRO A 669 30.13 -19.74 2.30
C PRO A 669 30.56 -20.70 3.42
N SER A 670 30.66 -20.26 4.68
CA SER A 670 31.11 -21.10 5.81
C SER A 670 30.02 -22.01 6.39
N LEU A 671 28.75 -21.79 6.02
CA LEU A 671 27.63 -22.52 6.56
C LEU A 671 27.26 -23.75 5.71
N ASP A 672 27.16 -24.91 6.36
CA ASP A 672 26.90 -26.20 5.70
C ASP A 672 25.43 -26.63 5.84
N ALA A 673 24.64 -26.36 4.79
CA ALA A 673 23.24 -26.76 4.67
C ALA A 673 22.96 -28.27 4.83
N ARG A 674 23.96 -29.14 4.64
CA ARG A 674 23.75 -30.60 4.67
C ARG A 674 23.31 -31.08 6.04
N ASN A 675 23.98 -30.63 7.09
CA ASN A 675 23.65 -31.01 8.47
C ASN A 675 22.25 -30.55 8.87
N HIS A 676 21.85 -29.39 8.36
CA HIS A 676 20.56 -28.76 8.58
C HIS A 676 19.42 -29.54 7.92
N VAL A 677 19.58 -29.90 6.64
CA VAL A 677 18.61 -30.74 5.92
C VAL A 677 18.55 -32.15 6.51
N THR A 678 19.68 -32.77 6.86
CA THR A 678 19.70 -34.07 7.56
C THR A 678 18.97 -33.99 8.91
N GLY A 679 19.15 -32.90 9.66
CA GLY A 679 18.42 -32.65 10.90
C GLY A 679 16.90 -32.55 10.68
N ALA A 680 16.47 -31.82 9.64
CA ALA A 680 15.06 -31.70 9.27
C ALA A 680 14.45 -33.04 8.83
N ILE A 681 15.18 -33.83 8.05
CA ILE A 681 14.80 -35.21 7.66
C ILE A 681 14.57 -36.07 8.90
N ASN A 682 15.51 -36.06 9.85
CA ASN A 682 15.37 -36.83 11.09
C ASN A 682 14.19 -36.36 11.94
N LEU A 683 13.94 -35.05 12.01
CA LEU A 683 12.78 -34.49 12.69
C LEU A 683 11.46 -34.97 12.06
N MET A 684 11.40 -34.99 10.73
CA MET A 684 10.25 -35.52 10.00
C MET A 684 10.06 -37.02 10.24
N LYS A 685 11.14 -37.82 10.16
CA LYS A 685 11.09 -39.26 10.48
C LYS A 685 10.50 -39.48 11.87
N LEU A 686 10.96 -38.75 12.89
CA LEU A 686 10.44 -38.84 14.25
C LEU A 686 8.96 -38.42 14.36
N ARG A 687 8.53 -37.42 13.59
CA ARG A 687 7.16 -36.90 13.61
C ARG A 687 6.16 -37.86 12.96
N TYR A 688 6.57 -38.55 11.91
CA TYR A 688 5.67 -39.32 11.05
C TYR A 688 5.84 -40.85 11.16
N HIS A 689 6.78 -41.33 12.00
CA HIS A 689 7.07 -42.76 12.22
C HIS A 689 5.84 -43.64 12.55
N HIS A 690 4.75 -43.06 13.06
CA HIS A 690 3.57 -43.81 13.53
C HIS A 690 2.30 -43.60 12.67
N VAL A 691 2.42 -42.95 11.52
CA VAL A 691 1.25 -42.59 10.70
C VAL A 691 0.93 -43.73 9.72
N SER A 692 -0.20 -44.42 9.96
CA SER A 692 -0.73 -45.46 9.06
C SER A 692 -1.34 -44.86 7.79
N SER A 693 -1.34 -45.63 6.69
CA SER A 693 -1.97 -45.30 5.40
C SER A 693 -3.48 -44.97 5.49
N THR A 694 -4.13 -45.34 6.60
CA THR A 694 -5.55 -45.06 6.90
C THR A 694 -5.83 -43.71 7.56
N SER A 695 -4.81 -42.89 7.80
CA SER A 695 -4.95 -41.59 8.47
C SER A 695 -5.61 -40.53 7.54
N PRO A 696 -6.13 -39.40 8.05
CA PRO A 696 -6.70 -38.33 7.22
C PRO A 696 -5.63 -37.57 6.39
N PRO A 697 -6.03 -36.85 5.31
CA PRO A 697 -5.12 -36.02 4.52
C PRO A 697 -4.38 -34.98 5.37
N MET A 698 -3.14 -34.66 5.01
CA MET A 698 -2.35 -33.67 5.74
C MET A 698 -2.93 -32.26 5.59
N PRO A 699 -2.88 -31.43 6.65
CA PRO A 699 -3.11 -30.00 6.53
C PRO A 699 -2.14 -29.34 5.54
N ALA A 700 -2.59 -28.32 4.81
CA ALA A 700 -1.81 -27.64 3.77
C ALA A 700 -0.42 -27.15 4.25
N TRP A 701 -0.32 -26.60 5.46
CA TRP A 701 0.98 -26.14 6.00
C TRP A 701 1.97 -27.30 6.26
N GLU A 702 1.45 -28.46 6.65
CA GLU A 702 2.27 -29.64 6.93
C GLU A 702 2.81 -30.25 5.64
N ARG A 703 1.98 -30.22 4.58
CA ARG A 703 2.39 -30.53 3.22
C ARG A 703 3.49 -29.58 2.73
N VAL A 704 3.32 -28.26 2.87
CA VAL A 704 4.32 -27.26 2.46
C VAL A 704 5.66 -27.48 3.18
N VAL A 705 5.66 -27.71 4.48
CA VAL A 705 6.88 -28.02 5.26
C VAL A 705 7.56 -29.27 4.74
N ALA A 706 6.81 -30.35 4.58
CA ALA A 706 7.34 -31.63 4.14
C ALA A 706 7.93 -31.56 2.74
N GLU A 707 7.18 -31.00 1.79
CA GLU A 707 7.64 -30.82 0.41
C GLU A 707 8.87 -29.90 0.34
N SER A 708 9.01 -28.92 1.25
CA SER A 708 10.18 -28.04 1.31
C SER A 708 11.44 -28.76 1.78
N VAL A 709 11.32 -29.65 2.78
CA VAL A 709 12.44 -30.50 3.20
C VAL A 709 12.84 -31.47 2.08
N ILE A 710 11.85 -32.07 1.39
CA ILE A 710 12.08 -32.96 0.25
C ILE A 710 12.79 -32.20 -0.89
N TYR A 711 12.28 -31.01 -1.24
CA TYR A 711 12.88 -30.16 -2.26
C TYR A 711 14.34 -29.84 -1.93
N GLN A 712 14.63 -29.41 -0.70
CA GLN A 712 16.01 -29.09 -0.30
C GLN A 712 16.92 -30.33 -0.30
N ALA A 713 16.42 -31.50 0.07
CA ALA A 713 17.19 -32.74 -0.01
C ALA A 713 17.57 -33.06 -1.46
N PHE A 714 16.61 -32.98 -2.39
CA PHE A 714 16.89 -33.13 -3.82
C PHE A 714 17.84 -32.05 -4.32
N TYR A 715 17.59 -30.79 -3.95
CA TYR A 715 18.42 -29.65 -4.34
C TYR A 715 19.87 -29.86 -3.92
N LEU A 716 20.15 -30.24 -2.68
CA LEU A 716 21.50 -30.54 -2.20
C LEU A 716 22.15 -31.72 -2.95
N ALA A 717 21.38 -32.73 -3.34
CA ALA A 717 21.90 -33.85 -4.12
C ALA A 717 22.30 -33.44 -5.55
N ILE A 718 21.67 -32.40 -6.12
CA ILE A 718 21.86 -31.98 -7.51
C ILE A 718 22.62 -30.65 -7.68
N ARG A 719 22.81 -29.87 -6.60
CA ARG A 719 23.38 -28.49 -6.62
C ARG A 719 24.76 -28.41 -7.26
N ARG A 720 25.57 -29.46 -7.10
CA ARG A 720 26.94 -29.60 -7.60
C ARG A 720 27.01 -30.82 -8.53
N PRO A 721 26.44 -30.73 -9.73
CA PRO A 721 26.21 -31.90 -10.59
C PRO A 721 27.51 -32.60 -11.01
N LEU A 722 28.61 -31.87 -11.08
CA LEU A 722 29.93 -32.41 -11.46
C LEU A 722 30.76 -32.88 -10.25
N SER A 723 30.38 -32.51 -9.02
CA SER A 723 31.06 -32.91 -7.79
C SER A 723 30.03 -33.10 -6.67
N PRO A 724 29.16 -34.11 -6.77
CA PRO A 724 28.07 -34.31 -5.83
C PRO A 724 28.59 -34.64 -4.43
N ASP A 725 28.10 -33.90 -3.44
CA ASP A 725 28.61 -33.90 -2.06
C ASP A 725 27.53 -34.10 -0.99
N PHE A 726 26.36 -34.58 -1.42
CA PHE A 726 25.24 -34.97 -0.57
C PHE A 726 24.56 -36.21 -1.15
N ASP A 727 24.20 -37.16 -0.29
CA ASP A 727 23.50 -38.39 -0.66
C ASP A 727 22.13 -38.41 0.01
N LEU A 728 21.09 -38.70 -0.77
CA LEU A 728 19.74 -38.90 -0.26
C LEU A 728 19.69 -40.09 0.70
N ASP A 729 18.96 -39.93 1.79
CA ASP A 729 18.72 -40.95 2.80
C ASP A 729 17.66 -41.96 2.29
N PRO A 730 18.05 -43.19 1.90
CA PRO A 730 17.12 -44.14 1.26
C PRO A 730 15.94 -44.48 2.17
N ASP A 731 16.16 -44.65 3.47
CA ASP A 731 15.09 -44.96 4.42
C ASP A 731 14.03 -43.83 4.50
N PHE A 732 14.43 -42.58 4.28
CA PHE A 732 13.48 -41.46 4.23
C PHE A 732 12.55 -41.55 3.02
N PHE A 733 13.07 -41.96 1.87
CA PHE A 733 12.34 -42.01 0.60
C PHE A 733 11.65 -43.37 0.36
N GLU A 734 12.14 -44.47 0.94
CA GLU A 734 11.58 -45.82 0.78
C GLU A 734 10.55 -46.16 1.87
N ASP A 735 10.83 -45.85 3.15
CA ASP A 735 10.02 -46.31 4.30
C ASP A 735 9.42 -45.19 5.16
N GLY A 736 9.96 -43.98 5.12
CA GLY A 736 9.83 -43.00 6.22
C GLY A 736 8.55 -42.19 6.32
N ILE A 737 7.74 -42.05 5.25
CA ILE A 737 6.56 -41.15 5.29
C ILE A 737 5.37 -41.56 4.40
N GLY A 738 5.52 -42.50 3.47
CA GLY A 738 4.50 -42.75 2.44
C GLY A 738 4.45 -41.60 1.44
N LEU A 739 5.43 -41.51 0.54
CA LEU A 739 5.52 -40.47 -0.50
C LEU A 739 4.26 -40.37 -1.37
N ASP A 740 3.49 -41.45 -1.48
CA ASP A 740 2.16 -41.52 -2.09
C ASP A 740 1.12 -40.61 -1.41
N ARG A 741 1.32 -40.24 -0.14
CA ARG A 741 0.54 -39.21 0.59
C ARG A 741 1.04 -37.79 0.41
N PHE A 742 2.33 -37.58 0.13
CA PHE A 742 2.92 -36.24 -0.01
C PHE A 742 2.77 -35.70 -1.44
N VAL A 743 2.81 -36.59 -2.42
CA VAL A 743 2.74 -36.26 -3.84
C VAL A 743 1.82 -37.29 -4.49
N PRO A 744 0.60 -36.93 -4.95
CA PRO A 744 -0.23 -37.86 -5.70
C PRO A 744 0.57 -38.38 -6.89
N VAL A 745 0.83 -39.68 -6.92
CA VAL A 745 1.47 -40.33 -8.06
C VAL A 745 0.52 -40.17 -9.25
N CYS A 746 0.96 -39.39 -10.24
CA CYS A 746 0.33 -39.11 -11.53
C CYS A 746 -0.94 -39.92 -11.83
N THR A 747 -2.10 -39.33 -11.55
CA THR A 747 -3.32 -39.58 -12.32
C THR A 747 -3.89 -38.21 -12.70
N ALA A 748 -4.46 -38.09 -13.90
CA ALA A 748 -4.70 -36.84 -14.64
C ALA A 748 -5.74 -35.85 -14.02
N SER A 749 -5.89 -35.86 -12.72
CA SER A 749 -6.76 -35.02 -11.91
C SER A 749 -6.30 -35.16 -10.46
N THR A 750 -5.61 -34.16 -9.89
CA THR A 750 -5.51 -33.78 -8.45
C THR A 750 -4.32 -32.82 -8.20
N GLN A 751 -4.56 -31.73 -7.46
CA GLN A 751 -3.68 -30.60 -7.08
C GLN A 751 -2.16 -30.72 -7.36
N ALA A 752 -1.64 -29.76 -8.15
CA ALA A 752 -0.20 -29.54 -8.32
C ALA A 752 0.50 -29.32 -6.97
N SER A 753 1.70 -29.86 -6.81
CA SER A 753 2.50 -29.67 -5.60
C SER A 753 2.84 -28.19 -5.42
N PRO A 754 2.55 -27.57 -4.27
CA PRO A 754 2.85 -26.16 -4.01
C PRO A 754 4.35 -25.86 -3.93
N ILE A 755 5.19 -26.89 -3.78
CA ILE A 755 6.64 -26.74 -3.62
C ILE A 755 7.50 -27.50 -4.65
N LEU A 756 7.25 -28.78 -4.87
CA LEU A 756 8.14 -29.61 -5.68
C LEU A 756 8.05 -29.27 -7.17
N GLY A 757 6.84 -28.96 -7.65
CA GLY A 757 6.55 -28.56 -9.04
C GLY A 757 6.79 -29.60 -10.12
N LEU A 758 7.60 -30.62 -9.83
CA LEU A 758 8.02 -31.69 -10.74
C LEU A 758 7.67 -33.06 -10.16
N PRO A 759 7.39 -34.07 -11.01
CA PRO A 759 7.24 -35.44 -10.57
C PRO A 759 8.48 -35.97 -9.86
N LEU A 760 8.31 -36.72 -8.76
CA LEU A 760 9.42 -37.30 -8.01
C LEU A 760 10.31 -38.19 -8.88
N GLN A 761 9.73 -38.88 -9.87
CA GLN A 761 10.48 -39.71 -10.83
C GLN A 761 11.52 -38.89 -11.59
N LEU A 762 11.20 -37.65 -11.96
CA LEU A 762 12.14 -36.76 -12.64
C LEU A 762 13.27 -36.33 -11.68
N TYR A 763 12.95 -36.01 -10.43
CA TYR A 763 13.98 -35.73 -9.41
C TYR A 763 14.94 -36.91 -9.19
N PHE A 764 14.42 -38.13 -9.08
CA PHE A 764 15.26 -39.32 -8.93
C PHE A 764 16.13 -39.59 -10.17
N LEU A 765 15.58 -39.38 -11.38
CA LEU A 765 16.36 -39.46 -12.62
C LEU A 765 17.51 -38.46 -12.63
N ILE A 766 17.26 -37.19 -12.26
CA ILE A 766 18.31 -36.16 -12.17
C ILE A 766 19.40 -36.60 -11.19
N VAL A 767 19.02 -37.07 -10.00
CA VAL A 767 19.98 -37.56 -8.99
C VAL A 767 20.77 -38.76 -9.52
N ALA A 768 20.14 -39.67 -10.25
CA ALA A 768 20.83 -40.83 -10.83
C ALA A 768 21.87 -40.40 -11.90
N VAL A 769 21.55 -39.40 -12.73
CA VAL A 769 22.49 -38.80 -13.69
C VAL A 769 23.66 -38.14 -12.97
N VAL A 770 23.40 -37.34 -11.93
CA VAL A 770 24.45 -36.69 -11.12
C VAL A 770 25.35 -37.73 -10.44
N LYS A 771 24.77 -38.78 -9.83
CA LYS A 771 25.53 -39.85 -9.15
C LYS A 771 26.32 -40.71 -10.11
N ALA A 772 25.89 -40.87 -11.37
CA ALA A 772 26.66 -41.57 -12.38
C ALA A 772 28.06 -40.96 -12.58
N ASN A 773 28.25 -39.67 -12.25
CA ASN A 773 29.55 -39.02 -12.30
C ASN A 773 30.54 -39.47 -11.20
N LYS A 774 30.05 -40.11 -10.12
CA LYS A 774 30.91 -40.74 -9.10
C LYS A 774 31.45 -42.12 -9.55
N LEU A 775 30.83 -42.75 -10.56
CA LEU A 775 31.23 -44.07 -11.06
C LEU A 775 32.45 -43.96 -11.97
N GLN A 776 33.22 -45.05 -12.10
CA GLN A 776 34.39 -45.11 -12.99
C GLN A 776 34.34 -46.34 -13.91
N GLY A 777 35.08 -46.26 -15.03
CA GLY A 777 35.27 -47.37 -15.96
C GLY A 777 33.96 -47.88 -16.59
N GLU A 778 33.88 -49.20 -16.79
CA GLU A 778 32.77 -49.86 -17.49
C GLU A 778 31.41 -49.70 -16.78
N GLN A 779 31.42 -49.62 -15.44
CA GLN A 779 30.21 -49.38 -14.64
C GLN A 779 29.58 -48.03 -14.96
N ARG A 780 30.41 -46.99 -15.14
CA ARG A 780 29.94 -45.66 -15.55
C ARG A 780 29.30 -45.71 -16.93
N THR A 781 29.99 -46.31 -17.89
CA THR A 781 29.52 -46.39 -19.29
C THR A 781 28.19 -47.12 -19.42
N ASN A 782 28.03 -48.26 -18.74
CA ASN A 782 26.77 -49.00 -18.77
C ASN A 782 25.64 -48.22 -18.09
N ARG A 783 25.91 -47.60 -16.94
CA ARG A 783 24.91 -46.82 -16.22
C ARG A 783 24.45 -45.58 -17.01
N LEU A 784 25.35 -44.87 -17.67
CA LEU A 784 24.99 -43.73 -18.52
C LEU A 784 24.13 -44.16 -19.73
N ARG A 785 24.36 -45.36 -20.28
CA ARG A 785 23.54 -45.91 -21.37
C ARG A 785 22.11 -46.19 -20.91
N GLU A 786 21.93 -46.84 -19.76
CA GLU A 786 20.62 -47.08 -19.15
C GLU A 786 19.87 -45.77 -18.89
N LEU A 787 20.56 -44.77 -18.31
CA LEU A 787 19.94 -43.47 -18.01
C LEU A 787 19.57 -42.70 -19.28
N ARG A 788 20.31 -42.88 -20.39
CA ARG A 788 19.95 -42.26 -21.68
C ARG A 788 18.65 -42.83 -22.23
N GLU A 789 18.39 -44.12 -22.09
CA GLU A 789 17.10 -44.70 -22.49
C GLU A 789 15.94 -44.08 -21.71
N GLU A 790 16.11 -43.84 -20.41
CA GLU A 790 15.10 -43.22 -19.56
C GLU A 790 14.90 -41.72 -19.90
N VAL A 791 15.98 -40.96 -20.06
CA VAL A 791 15.92 -39.55 -20.47
C VAL A 791 15.22 -39.38 -21.82
N ASN A 792 15.47 -40.28 -22.79
CA ASN A 792 14.82 -40.24 -24.10
C ASN A 792 13.28 -40.37 -24.00
N LEU A 793 12.76 -41.12 -23.02
CA LEU A 793 11.32 -41.21 -22.79
C LEU A 793 10.72 -39.90 -22.28
N TRP A 794 11.49 -39.13 -21.51
CA TRP A 794 11.08 -37.79 -21.06
C TRP A 794 11.20 -36.76 -22.18
N GLU A 795 12.26 -36.83 -23.00
CA GLU A 795 12.44 -35.94 -24.17
C GLU A 795 11.28 -36.05 -25.17
N GLN A 796 10.70 -37.24 -25.34
CA GLN A 796 9.53 -37.45 -26.21
C GLN A 796 8.27 -36.70 -25.74
N ARG A 797 8.23 -36.21 -24.50
CA ARG A 797 7.11 -35.43 -23.95
C ARG A 797 7.29 -33.92 -24.13
N ILE A 798 8.47 -33.48 -24.56
CA ILE A 798 8.76 -32.07 -24.81
C ILE A 798 8.08 -31.67 -26.13
N GLU A 799 7.22 -30.67 -26.06
CA GLU A 799 6.60 -30.06 -27.22
C GLU A 799 7.39 -28.81 -27.61
N THR A 800 7.36 -28.41 -28.88
CA THR A 800 8.01 -27.16 -29.28
C THR A 800 7.18 -25.98 -28.74
N PRO A 801 7.73 -25.11 -27.87
CA PRO A 801 7.00 -23.99 -27.31
C PRO A 801 6.62 -23.02 -28.43
N ALA A 802 5.40 -22.50 -28.37
CA ALA A 802 4.96 -21.44 -29.26
C ALA A 802 5.81 -20.18 -29.06
N ASP A 803 5.99 -19.40 -30.12
CA ASP A 803 6.73 -18.13 -30.07
C ASP A 803 5.93 -17.00 -29.39
N ASP A 804 4.65 -17.23 -29.10
CA ASP A 804 3.75 -16.27 -28.44
C ASP A 804 3.24 -16.75 -27.06
N ASP A 805 2.70 -15.82 -26.27
CA ASP A 805 2.20 -16.07 -24.92
C ASP A 805 0.80 -16.72 -24.87
N SER A 806 0.22 -17.13 -26.02
CA SER A 806 -1.18 -17.57 -26.09
C SER A 806 -1.46 -18.94 -25.43
N THR A 807 -0.42 -19.71 -25.12
CA THR A 807 -0.50 -21.10 -24.60
C THR A 807 0.39 -21.35 -23.38
N TYR A 808 0.70 -20.31 -22.61
CA TYR A 808 1.63 -20.39 -21.48
C TYR A 808 1.13 -21.29 -20.33
N ASP A 809 1.96 -22.24 -19.89
CA ASP A 809 1.79 -23.07 -18.70
C ASP A 809 3.12 -23.18 -17.94
N PHE A 810 3.16 -22.59 -16.73
CA PHE A 810 4.34 -22.60 -15.85
C PHE A 810 4.82 -24.02 -15.54
N THR A 811 3.90 -24.95 -15.25
CA THR A 811 4.24 -26.30 -14.80
C THR A 811 4.87 -27.09 -15.94
N LYS A 812 4.33 -26.90 -17.15
CA LYS A 812 4.88 -27.48 -18.36
C LYS A 812 6.27 -26.93 -18.68
N ASP A 813 6.43 -25.61 -18.71
CA ASP A 813 7.73 -24.97 -18.98
C ASP A 813 8.78 -25.39 -17.94
N ALA A 814 8.39 -25.48 -16.65
CA ALA A 814 9.24 -25.98 -15.58
C ALA A 814 9.73 -27.41 -15.85
N MET A 815 8.80 -28.31 -16.20
CA MET A 815 9.12 -29.70 -16.52
C MET A 815 10.05 -29.79 -17.74
N ASP A 816 9.73 -29.07 -18.82
CA ASP A 816 10.52 -29.08 -20.05
C ASP A 816 11.94 -28.57 -19.76
N LEU A 817 12.12 -27.47 -19.01
CA LEU A 817 13.44 -26.96 -18.60
C LEU A 817 14.26 -27.98 -17.81
N PHE A 818 13.65 -28.71 -16.87
CA PHE A 818 14.37 -29.72 -16.08
C PHE A 818 14.71 -30.97 -16.90
N VAL A 819 13.84 -31.41 -17.81
CA VAL A 819 14.15 -32.53 -18.73
C VAL A 819 15.30 -32.14 -19.66
N LEU A 820 15.25 -30.93 -20.25
CA LEU A 820 16.30 -30.39 -21.13
C LEU A 820 17.64 -30.28 -20.40
N ALA A 821 17.65 -29.75 -19.18
CA ALA A 821 18.83 -29.66 -18.35
C ALA A 821 19.38 -31.06 -17.99
N THR A 822 18.51 -32.01 -17.64
CA THR A 822 18.93 -33.40 -17.37
C THR A 822 19.57 -34.05 -18.59
N SER A 823 18.98 -33.84 -19.77
CA SER A 823 19.51 -34.32 -21.05
C SER A 823 20.89 -33.74 -21.36
N LEU A 824 21.05 -32.41 -21.20
CA LEU A 824 22.32 -31.72 -21.39
C LEU A 824 23.41 -32.22 -20.43
N LEU A 825 23.06 -32.40 -19.15
CA LEU A 825 24.01 -32.90 -18.16
C LEU A 825 24.44 -34.33 -18.48
N LEU A 826 23.50 -35.19 -18.92
CA LEU A 826 23.82 -36.57 -19.29
C LEU A 826 24.74 -36.63 -20.53
N ASP A 827 24.50 -35.76 -21.53
CA ASP A 827 25.39 -35.61 -22.69
C ASP A 827 26.79 -35.20 -22.26
N HIS A 828 26.90 -34.18 -21.40
CA HIS A 828 28.16 -33.72 -20.84
C HIS A 828 28.91 -34.82 -20.07
N CYS A 829 28.19 -35.66 -19.32
CA CYS A 829 28.77 -36.80 -18.60
C CYS A 829 29.27 -37.91 -19.53
N ALA A 830 28.57 -38.18 -20.64
CA ALA A 830 28.88 -39.26 -21.58
C ALA A 830 30.03 -38.90 -22.54
N GLN A 831 30.09 -37.65 -22.96
CA GLN A 831 31.19 -37.09 -23.76
C GLN A 831 31.45 -35.68 -23.22
N PRO A 832 32.61 -35.42 -22.56
CA PRO A 832 32.98 -34.06 -22.23
C PRO A 832 32.94 -33.24 -23.52
N LEU A 833 32.12 -32.19 -23.57
CA LEU A 833 32.04 -31.31 -24.74
C LEU A 833 33.47 -30.84 -25.04
N ASP A 834 34.00 -31.26 -26.17
CA ASP A 834 35.44 -31.24 -26.48
C ASP A 834 36.00 -29.82 -26.29
N HIS A 835 36.94 -29.65 -25.34
CA HIS A 835 37.58 -28.36 -24.99
C HIS A 835 38.59 -27.88 -26.05
N GLY A 836 38.50 -28.35 -27.29
CA GLY A 836 39.48 -28.10 -28.33
C GLY A 836 38.89 -28.11 -29.73
N GLY A 837 38.03 -27.12 -30.04
CA GLY A 837 37.69 -26.81 -31.43
C GLY A 837 36.21 -26.92 -31.79
N ALA A 838 35.31 -26.27 -31.05
CA ALA A 838 34.00 -25.93 -31.60
C ALA A 838 34.12 -24.60 -32.35
N SER A 839 34.02 -24.65 -33.68
CA SER A 839 33.72 -23.49 -34.52
C SER A 839 32.41 -22.83 -34.06
N GLN A 840 32.10 -21.64 -34.57
CA GLN A 840 30.83 -20.90 -34.39
C GLN A 840 29.58 -21.71 -34.82
N GLY A 841 29.33 -22.86 -34.21
CA GLY A 841 28.23 -23.77 -34.51
C GLY A 841 26.95 -23.39 -33.79
N GLN A 842 25.83 -23.89 -34.33
CA GLN A 842 24.52 -23.77 -33.69
C GLN A 842 24.55 -24.44 -32.30
N PRO A 843 23.97 -23.82 -31.26
CA PRO A 843 23.94 -24.40 -29.93
C PRO A 843 23.18 -25.75 -29.94
N PRO A 844 23.43 -26.66 -28.98
CA PRO A 844 22.65 -27.88 -28.82
C PRO A 844 21.15 -27.60 -28.85
N TRP A 845 20.35 -28.51 -29.41
CA TRP A 845 18.91 -28.30 -29.55
C TRP A 845 18.26 -28.01 -28.19
N GLN A 846 18.79 -28.60 -27.11
CA GLN A 846 18.30 -28.34 -25.76
C GLN A 846 18.51 -26.88 -25.36
N VAL A 847 19.70 -26.33 -25.61
CA VAL A 847 20.04 -24.92 -25.33
C VAL A 847 19.15 -23.97 -26.13
N GLN A 848 18.89 -24.28 -27.41
CA GLN A 848 17.97 -23.49 -28.24
C GLN A 848 16.56 -23.45 -27.64
N HIS A 849 16.08 -24.59 -27.16
CA HIS A 849 14.76 -24.72 -26.59
C HIS A 849 14.64 -23.99 -25.25
N MET A 850 15.65 -24.14 -24.37
CA MET A 850 15.72 -23.40 -23.10
C MET A 850 15.75 -21.88 -23.33
N LEU A 851 16.48 -21.39 -24.34
CA LEU A 851 16.48 -19.97 -24.71
C LEU A 851 15.10 -19.47 -25.09
N ARG A 852 14.32 -20.24 -25.86
CA ARG A 852 12.94 -19.85 -26.22
C ARG A 852 12.07 -19.70 -24.97
N ILE A 853 12.18 -20.63 -24.01
CA ILE A 853 11.45 -20.53 -22.75
C ILE A 853 11.90 -19.29 -21.95
N PHE A 854 13.20 -19.02 -21.85
CA PHE A 854 13.72 -17.88 -21.08
C PHE A 854 13.48 -16.52 -21.73
N GLN A 855 13.35 -16.46 -23.05
CA GLN A 855 13.11 -15.21 -23.80
C GLN A 855 11.62 -14.89 -23.95
N ARG A 856 10.73 -15.88 -23.75
CA ARG A 856 9.27 -15.67 -23.74
C ARG A 856 8.87 -14.80 -22.54
N PRO A 857 8.22 -13.64 -22.74
CA PRO A 857 7.94 -12.68 -21.67
C PRO A 857 7.15 -13.27 -20.50
N GLY A 858 6.04 -13.96 -20.76
CA GLY A 858 5.19 -14.55 -19.72
C GLY A 858 5.92 -15.60 -18.86
N SER A 859 6.63 -16.52 -19.52
CA SER A 859 7.45 -17.55 -18.84
C SER A 859 8.60 -16.94 -18.05
N CYS A 860 9.30 -15.96 -18.63
CA CYS A 860 10.43 -15.30 -17.99
C CYS A 860 9.99 -14.57 -16.71
N GLU A 861 8.81 -13.95 -16.70
CA GLU A 861 8.30 -13.23 -15.53
C GLU A 861 8.11 -14.14 -14.31
N LEU A 862 7.41 -15.26 -14.47
CA LEU A 862 7.12 -16.17 -13.36
C LEU A 862 8.32 -17.04 -12.99
N TRP A 863 9.06 -17.53 -13.98
CA TRP A 863 10.22 -18.38 -13.74
C TRP A 863 11.35 -17.64 -13.02
N SER A 864 11.60 -16.38 -13.40
CA SER A 864 12.63 -15.56 -12.75
C SER A 864 12.30 -15.15 -11.31
N GLY A 865 11.06 -15.37 -10.87
CA GLY A 865 10.58 -15.08 -9.52
C GLY A 865 10.48 -16.29 -8.59
N CYS A 866 10.87 -17.49 -9.00
CA CYS A 866 10.74 -18.72 -8.20
C CYS A 866 12.09 -19.45 -8.01
N TYR A 867 12.19 -20.31 -6.99
CA TYR A 867 13.44 -21.02 -6.66
C TYR A 867 13.78 -22.18 -7.62
N LEU A 868 12.81 -22.73 -8.36
CA LEU A 868 13.07 -23.83 -9.30
C LEU A 868 14.00 -23.41 -10.46
N GLY A 869 14.11 -22.12 -10.74
CA GLY A 869 14.86 -21.64 -11.91
C GLY A 869 16.37 -21.78 -11.84
N ALA A 870 16.95 -21.93 -10.66
CA ALA A 870 18.40 -21.85 -10.49
C ALA A 870 19.14 -23.01 -11.18
N TRP A 871 18.64 -24.24 -11.03
CA TRP A 871 19.35 -25.44 -11.49
C TRP A 871 19.38 -25.59 -13.02
N PRO A 872 18.27 -25.42 -13.77
CA PRO A 872 18.33 -25.48 -15.24
C PRO A 872 19.25 -24.40 -15.83
N VAL A 873 19.27 -23.20 -15.24
CA VAL A 873 20.14 -22.10 -15.68
C VAL A 873 21.62 -22.45 -15.44
N LEU A 874 21.96 -23.08 -14.32
CA LEU A 874 23.31 -23.60 -14.06
C LEU A 874 23.74 -24.61 -15.12
N ILE A 875 22.91 -25.61 -15.41
CA ILE A 875 23.25 -26.66 -16.37
C ILE A 875 23.40 -26.09 -17.78
N MET A 876 22.51 -25.19 -18.19
CA MET A 876 22.63 -24.49 -19.46
C MET A 876 23.93 -23.67 -19.54
N GLY A 877 24.32 -23.04 -18.43
CA GLY A 877 25.57 -22.30 -18.31
C GLY A 877 26.83 -23.12 -18.63
N TYR A 878 26.84 -24.43 -18.34
CA TYR A 878 27.92 -25.34 -18.72
C TYR A 878 27.99 -25.64 -20.21
N ALA A 879 26.88 -25.50 -20.94
CA ALA A 879 26.74 -25.89 -22.34
C ALA A 879 26.82 -24.71 -23.33
N VAL A 880 26.77 -23.47 -22.86
CA VAL A 880 26.86 -22.27 -23.71
C VAL A 880 28.30 -21.81 -23.93
N HIS A 881 28.58 -21.31 -25.13
CA HIS A 881 29.88 -20.79 -25.52
C HIS A 881 29.74 -19.50 -26.34
N GLY A 882 30.67 -18.57 -26.11
CA GLY A 882 30.70 -17.28 -26.80
C GLY A 882 29.61 -16.30 -26.30
N GLU A 883 29.90 -15.01 -26.44
CA GLU A 883 29.13 -13.94 -25.79
C GLU A 883 27.64 -13.93 -26.20
N ALA A 884 27.32 -14.32 -27.44
CA ALA A 884 25.94 -14.37 -27.93
C ALA A 884 25.07 -15.40 -27.18
N GLN A 885 25.65 -16.49 -26.68
CA GLN A 885 24.94 -17.51 -25.91
C GLN A 885 25.03 -17.26 -24.40
N ILE A 886 26.15 -16.69 -23.94
CA ILE A 886 26.39 -16.37 -22.52
C ILE A 886 25.50 -15.21 -22.04
N SER A 887 25.37 -14.15 -22.85
CA SER A 887 24.65 -12.93 -22.45
C SER A 887 23.20 -13.18 -22.02
N PRO A 888 22.39 -14.00 -22.73
CA PRO A 888 21.05 -14.37 -22.25
C PRO A 888 21.04 -15.09 -20.91
N VAL A 889 21.96 -16.04 -20.68
CA VAL A 889 22.04 -16.78 -19.41
C VAL A 889 22.40 -15.84 -18.26
N ARG A 890 23.36 -14.95 -18.48
CA ARG A 890 23.76 -13.90 -17.52
C ARG A 890 22.59 -12.96 -17.19
N ALA A 891 21.81 -12.56 -18.20
CA ALA A 891 20.65 -11.70 -18.00
C ALA A 891 19.56 -12.37 -17.15
N VAL A 892 19.30 -13.66 -17.37
CA VAL A 892 18.34 -14.44 -16.56
C VAL A 892 18.81 -14.54 -15.12
N LEU A 893 20.08 -14.88 -14.86
CA LEU A 893 20.65 -14.94 -13.51
C LEU A 893 20.55 -13.61 -12.77
N ALA A 894 20.90 -12.50 -13.44
CA ALA A 894 20.81 -11.17 -12.86
C ALA A 894 19.36 -10.83 -12.47
N ARG A 895 18.40 -11.10 -13.37
CA ARG A 895 16.98 -10.89 -13.11
C ARG A 895 16.49 -11.74 -11.93
N MET A 896 16.86 -13.02 -11.88
CA MET A 896 16.54 -13.89 -10.75
C MET A 896 17.09 -13.35 -9.43
N MET A 897 18.33 -12.86 -9.43
CA MET A 897 18.98 -12.32 -8.23
C MET A 897 18.27 -11.08 -7.71
N THR A 898 17.87 -10.17 -8.60
CA THR A 898 17.12 -8.95 -8.24
C THR A 898 15.70 -9.22 -7.72
N ARG A 899 15.08 -10.33 -8.11
CA ARG A 899 13.70 -10.67 -7.73
C ARG A 899 13.61 -11.52 -6.48
N THR A 900 14.52 -12.48 -6.35
CA THR A 900 14.43 -13.51 -5.31
C THR A 900 15.33 -13.23 -4.11
N GLY A 901 16.46 -12.54 -4.30
CA GLY A 901 17.49 -12.42 -3.27
C GLY A 901 18.08 -13.78 -2.85
N TYR A 902 17.95 -14.82 -3.69
CA TYR A 902 18.41 -16.19 -3.43
C TYR A 902 19.95 -16.24 -3.45
N GLY A 903 20.59 -16.44 -2.30
CA GLY A 903 22.06 -16.34 -2.16
C GLY A 903 22.85 -17.30 -3.08
N GLU A 904 22.27 -18.45 -3.37
CA GLU A 904 22.87 -19.48 -4.22
C GLU A 904 22.91 -19.09 -5.72
N LEU A 905 22.11 -18.11 -6.17
CA LEU A 905 22.28 -17.52 -7.50
C LEU A 905 23.64 -16.82 -7.65
N LYS A 906 24.17 -16.26 -6.56
CA LYS A 906 25.51 -15.66 -6.58
C LYS A 906 26.58 -16.74 -6.80
N ARG A 907 26.49 -17.87 -6.09
CA ARG A 907 27.42 -18.99 -6.28
C ARG A 907 27.38 -19.49 -7.72
N ILE A 908 26.19 -19.69 -8.27
CA ILE A 908 25.99 -20.10 -9.67
C ILE A 908 26.63 -19.07 -10.62
N SER A 909 26.38 -17.79 -10.39
CA SER A 909 26.97 -16.71 -11.20
C SER A 909 28.50 -16.73 -11.13
N GLU A 910 29.10 -16.89 -9.95
CA GLU A 910 30.57 -16.93 -9.78
C GLU A 910 31.18 -18.17 -10.45
N GLU A 911 30.53 -19.33 -10.32
CA GLU A 911 30.96 -20.58 -10.97
C GLU A 911 30.95 -20.45 -12.50
N LEU A 912 29.85 -19.93 -13.06
CA LEU A 912 29.69 -19.78 -14.50
C LEU A 912 30.61 -18.72 -15.08
N GLU A 913 30.78 -17.57 -14.41
CA GLU A 913 31.76 -16.57 -14.87
C GLU A 913 33.19 -17.13 -14.84
N GLY A 914 33.55 -17.92 -13.83
CA GLY A 914 34.85 -18.62 -13.79
C GLY A 914 35.00 -19.65 -14.90
N LEU A 915 33.93 -20.35 -15.29
CA LEU A 915 33.90 -21.26 -16.44
C LEU A 915 34.07 -20.51 -17.76
N TRP A 916 33.24 -19.48 -18.00
CA TRP A 916 33.24 -18.69 -19.24
C TRP A 916 34.54 -17.91 -19.44
N ALA A 917 35.16 -17.40 -18.37
CA ALA A 917 36.47 -16.77 -18.43
C ALA A 917 37.57 -17.74 -18.91
N ARG A 918 37.56 -19.00 -18.42
CA ARG A 918 38.50 -20.04 -18.88
C ARG A 918 38.29 -20.41 -20.35
N GLN A 919 37.04 -20.37 -20.83
CA GLN A 919 36.72 -20.60 -22.24
C GLN A 919 37.16 -19.45 -23.15
N THR A 920 37.15 -18.21 -22.65
CA THR A 920 37.47 -17.00 -23.43
C THR A 920 38.97 -16.73 -23.51
N PHE A 921 39.74 -17.08 -22.48
CA PHE A 921 41.17 -16.77 -22.35
C PHE A 921 42.13 -17.96 -22.56
N GLY A 922 41.66 -19.07 -23.16
CA GLY A 922 42.46 -20.22 -23.59
C GLY A 922 43.76 -20.46 -22.82
N CYS A 923 43.69 -21.18 -21.70
CA CYS A 923 44.88 -21.74 -21.05
C CYS A 923 45.29 -23.05 -21.70
#